data_AF-A0A1G3TL53-F1
#
_entry.id   AF-A0A1G3TL53-F1
#
_cell.length_a   1.000
_cell.length_b   1.000
_cell.length_c   1.000
_cell.angle_alpha   90.00
_cell.angle_beta   90.00
_cell.angle_gamma   90.00
#
_symmetry.space_group_name_H-M   'P 1'
#
loop_
_entity.id
_entity.type
_entity.pdbx_description
1 polymer ?
#
loop_
_entity_poly.entity_id
_entity_poly.type
_entity_poly.pdbx_seq_one_letter_code
_entity_poly.pdbx_strand_id
1 'polypeptide(L)'
;MAVTRDQVAKLYVANFNRAPDAAGLDYWISDGTSATTTLTDINELAAAMQASAEASTGVASMTNSEYVISLYSSMFGRTVAADSADVSYWTEQITLGNVTRANMINTLILGAEASTGSATDAAVLANKTTVGLAYADAGLNGTFSVATITADTATVDAAQADIDDLANPGSTFSLTTGNDTLFGTSGNDTFTGTSANYATADIIADSSSSDTDTFTLTATADIAATPTVVGIESMVVNVNTALSSGDTEFQMAMDNVSTSNITVDVTATDSLVSAVQLDNLKTGANVTLTSDFTTAVIDGVDNGSYTVNLSGDMTDISVTGATVDDVTIVSTKDVTMTASSNDGDLTVSGEVVTITAATAAGTVSVTSTDNATITSATAAATLNVTAAGVVTVTDADSATTMTITTTGDEDANHNVVIADAAGATAATTVTIVSAGSIVDATAADAVFAAATTVSFTADDDSIVTADLATGATFASSDADGVTFTAGLAAVDTLVMTGSNALTITIDAADLDTETVTNTNTATSTLNLTDSGNHDLSGVATSVKLRLGSDFDTRNTTVATNATVLLDAEMAQTGTVTVTSKDATLTTNVINIATTDTVTTTTADEVANVAALTLAEFATVNIDATAANLTLTGDLTATEATSFVITGDENVTFTQVVGKSTGSTINAAALTGVLTYAFDATANLAETVTSGTGNDIFTVSAASNSGNTFSVTSGTGTDTVTMTAATNITYNGGAGVDTLKLDAATTLDFSTSTLSLTAVEQLDIDGGITVSAAILDGVTMLIAATDGDVANDVLTIKMNDVDFNGSSLAFASSFGAAGTDSVAIDGSAIALAQTITGTSKNDTITTSSGGDTITAGEGIDTITAGAGTDVINLTETTSVLDTVVIDNSNTGVDVITGFTQGTDKIAHGANDTTETTAASNPSVFASFATALGTAGNALDWSATIALTDTADVFELTTALDTDVTLTSSSTGAQLFEALSSDAGVISAITIGAATTDAYLVVYQNSNAYVWHISEGDTAASVQSDEVTLEAVINGVSAGALAAGDFVVIA
;
A
#
# COMPACT_ATOMS: atom_id res chain seq x y z
N MET A 1 -32.94 -45.16 -32.00
CA MET A 1 -33.58 -45.08 -30.67
C MET A 1 -35.07 -45.14 -30.90
N ALA A 2 -35.86 -45.73 -30.00
CA ALA A 2 -37.31 -45.63 -30.11
C ALA A 2 -37.73 -44.14 -29.99
N VAL A 3 -38.75 -43.73 -30.75
CA VAL A 3 -39.33 -42.38 -30.66
C VAL A 3 -39.94 -42.15 -29.27
N THR A 4 -39.78 -40.96 -28.69
CA THR A 4 -40.27 -40.65 -27.33
C THR A 4 -41.71 -40.12 -27.34
N ARG A 5 -42.40 -40.19 -26.18
CA ARG A 5 -43.73 -39.58 -25.98
C ARG A 5 -43.74 -38.09 -26.36
N ASP A 6 -42.73 -37.36 -25.90
CA ASP A 6 -42.50 -35.94 -26.20
C ASP A 6 -42.42 -35.65 -27.70
N GLN A 7 -41.66 -36.46 -28.44
CA GLN A 7 -41.55 -36.32 -29.89
C GLN A 7 -42.88 -36.57 -30.61
N VAL A 8 -43.67 -37.55 -30.16
CA VAL A 8 -45.02 -37.78 -30.71
C VAL A 8 -45.95 -36.61 -30.39
N ALA A 9 -45.94 -36.10 -29.16
CA ALA A 9 -46.75 -34.94 -28.78
C ALA A 9 -46.40 -33.70 -29.63
N LYS A 10 -45.11 -33.42 -29.87
CA LYS A 10 -44.67 -32.34 -30.78
C LYS A 10 -45.18 -32.53 -32.22
N LEU A 11 -45.19 -33.76 -32.73
CA LEU A 11 -45.78 -34.04 -34.05
C LEU A 11 -47.30 -33.80 -34.07
N TYR A 12 -48.01 -34.07 -32.99
CA TYR A 12 -49.44 -33.75 -32.86
C TYR A 12 -49.70 -32.24 -32.84
N VAL A 13 -48.93 -31.50 -32.04
CA VAL A 13 -48.97 -30.03 -32.02
C VAL A 13 -48.74 -29.47 -33.43
N ALA A 14 -47.71 -29.95 -34.13
CA ALA A 14 -47.36 -29.46 -35.46
C ALA A 14 -48.36 -29.82 -36.57
N ASN A 15 -48.93 -31.02 -36.57
CA ASN A 15 -49.85 -31.44 -37.64
C ASN A 15 -51.28 -30.96 -37.40
N PHE A 16 -51.70 -30.84 -36.14
CA PHE A 16 -53.11 -30.73 -35.78
C PHE A 16 -53.43 -29.57 -34.82
N ASN A 17 -52.42 -28.88 -34.27
CA ASN A 17 -52.58 -27.82 -33.25
C ASN A 17 -53.45 -28.28 -32.05
N ARG A 18 -53.36 -29.57 -31.70
CA ARG A 18 -54.14 -30.23 -30.65
C ARG A 18 -53.25 -31.18 -29.87
N ALA A 19 -53.63 -31.48 -28.63
CA ALA A 19 -53.03 -32.52 -27.81
C ALA A 19 -53.27 -33.91 -28.44
N PRO A 20 -52.30 -34.84 -28.36
CA PRO A 20 -52.60 -36.25 -28.60
C PRO A 20 -53.58 -36.77 -27.55
N ASP A 21 -54.59 -37.54 -27.96
CA ASP A 21 -55.37 -38.33 -27.00
C ASP A 21 -54.56 -39.54 -26.48
N ALA A 22 -54.96 -40.09 -25.34
CA ALA A 22 -54.26 -41.19 -24.68
C ALA A 22 -54.06 -42.40 -25.61
N ALA A 23 -55.13 -42.86 -26.27
CA ALA A 23 -55.08 -43.98 -27.20
C ALA A 23 -54.23 -43.71 -28.44
N GLY A 24 -54.25 -42.47 -28.94
CA GLY A 24 -53.47 -41.99 -30.08
C GLY A 24 -51.99 -41.93 -29.76
N LEU A 25 -51.62 -41.34 -28.61
CA LEU A 25 -50.25 -41.30 -28.13
C LEU A 25 -49.69 -42.73 -28.02
N ASP A 26 -50.42 -43.61 -27.34
CA ASP A 26 -50.03 -45.02 -27.18
C ASP A 26 -49.96 -45.77 -28.51
N TYR A 27 -50.87 -45.51 -29.46
CA TYR A 27 -50.84 -46.09 -30.80
C TYR A 27 -49.56 -45.76 -31.56
N TRP A 28 -49.06 -44.52 -31.46
CA TRP A 28 -47.83 -44.11 -32.16
C TRP A 28 -46.55 -44.55 -31.44
N ILE A 29 -46.59 -44.77 -30.12
CA ILE A 29 -45.43 -45.23 -29.33
C ILE A 29 -45.29 -46.76 -29.34
N SER A 30 -46.40 -47.51 -29.37
CA SER A 30 -46.42 -48.97 -29.18
C SER A 30 -46.30 -49.82 -30.46
N ASP A 31 -45.84 -49.23 -31.58
CA ASP A 31 -45.73 -49.82 -32.94
C ASP A 31 -47.06 -49.82 -33.73
N GLY A 32 -47.36 -48.67 -34.37
CA GLY A 32 -48.55 -48.45 -35.19
C GLY A 32 -48.84 -49.59 -36.19
N THR A 33 -49.87 -50.38 -35.87
CA THR A 33 -50.53 -51.46 -36.64
C THR A 33 -49.98 -52.89 -36.55
N SER A 34 -50.89 -53.85 -36.70
CA SER A 34 -50.59 -55.26 -36.98
C SER A 34 -49.53 -55.41 -38.07
N ALA A 35 -48.34 -55.87 -37.67
CA ALA A 35 -47.32 -56.53 -38.49
C ALA A 35 -47.08 -55.93 -39.90
N THR A 36 -46.16 -54.96 -40.05
CA THR A 36 -45.06 -55.00 -41.06
C THR A 36 -44.07 -53.79 -41.13
N THR A 37 -44.10 -52.74 -40.31
CA THR A 37 -43.09 -51.64 -40.43
C THR A 37 -42.51 -51.17 -39.10
N THR A 38 -41.21 -51.38 -38.89
CA THR A 38 -40.41 -50.89 -37.75
C THR A 38 -40.16 -49.38 -37.86
N LEU A 39 -41.12 -48.54 -37.48
CA LEU A 39 -40.96 -47.08 -37.44
C LEU A 39 -40.13 -46.69 -36.21
N THR A 40 -38.81 -46.64 -36.37
CA THR A 40 -37.87 -46.27 -35.28
C THR A 40 -37.25 -44.89 -35.48
N ASP A 41 -37.65 -44.16 -36.52
CA ASP A 41 -37.16 -42.82 -36.84
C ASP A 41 -38.30 -41.78 -36.82
N ILE A 42 -38.02 -40.60 -36.24
CA ILE A 42 -39.02 -39.53 -36.08
C ILE A 42 -39.53 -38.98 -37.42
N ASN A 43 -38.71 -39.02 -38.49
CA ASN A 43 -39.12 -38.55 -39.80
C ASN A 43 -40.02 -39.57 -40.51
N GLU A 44 -39.76 -40.87 -40.31
CA GLU A 44 -40.66 -41.93 -40.79
C GLU A 44 -42.02 -41.87 -40.08
N LEU A 45 -42.02 -41.56 -38.78
CA LEU A 45 -43.25 -41.35 -38.02
C LEU A 45 -44.00 -40.09 -38.48
N ALA A 46 -43.30 -38.97 -38.67
CA ALA A 46 -43.89 -37.74 -39.22
C ALA A 46 -44.51 -37.95 -40.61
N ALA A 47 -43.85 -38.75 -41.47
CA ALA A 47 -44.36 -39.14 -42.77
C ALA A 47 -45.63 -40.02 -42.65
N ALA A 48 -45.63 -40.98 -41.74
CA ALA A 48 -46.78 -41.86 -41.49
C ALA A 48 -47.99 -41.09 -40.92
N MET A 49 -47.75 -40.16 -39.98
CA MET A 49 -48.78 -39.27 -39.43
C MET A 49 -49.37 -38.37 -40.51
N GLN A 50 -48.55 -37.79 -41.40
CA GLN A 50 -49.04 -36.99 -42.53
C GLN A 50 -49.81 -37.79 -43.57
N ALA A 51 -49.44 -39.06 -43.78
CA ALA A 51 -50.14 -39.97 -44.69
C ALA A 51 -51.46 -40.51 -44.11
N SER A 52 -51.70 -40.32 -42.80
CA SER A 52 -52.95 -40.73 -42.16
C SER A 52 -54.16 -40.03 -42.80
N ALA A 53 -55.33 -40.68 -42.75
CA ALA A 53 -56.58 -40.11 -43.27
C ALA A 53 -56.92 -38.75 -42.59
N GLU A 54 -56.47 -38.59 -41.35
CA GLU A 54 -56.70 -37.39 -40.54
C GLU A 54 -55.85 -36.20 -41.01
N ALA A 55 -54.54 -36.40 -41.22
CA ALA A 55 -53.65 -35.31 -41.65
C ALA A 55 -53.70 -35.02 -43.16
N SER A 56 -53.90 -36.06 -43.99
CA SER A 56 -53.90 -35.91 -45.45
C SER A 56 -55.05 -35.05 -45.98
N THR A 57 -56.15 -34.95 -45.22
CA THR A 57 -57.30 -34.09 -45.53
C THR A 57 -56.98 -32.64 -45.17
N GLY A 58 -56.35 -31.91 -46.10
CA GLY A 58 -56.02 -30.48 -45.96
C GLY A 58 -54.56 -30.18 -46.24
N VAL A 59 -53.64 -30.96 -45.65
CA VAL A 59 -52.19 -30.81 -45.89
C VAL A 59 -51.82 -31.15 -47.33
N ALA A 60 -52.43 -32.18 -47.93
CA ALA A 60 -52.11 -32.61 -49.29
C ALA A 60 -52.52 -31.59 -50.37
N SER A 61 -53.47 -30.69 -50.07
CA SER A 61 -53.93 -29.63 -50.99
C SER A 61 -53.19 -28.30 -50.86
N MET A 62 -52.41 -28.10 -49.79
CA MET A 62 -51.64 -26.88 -49.56
C MET A 62 -50.41 -26.78 -50.47
N THR A 63 -50.13 -25.59 -50.98
CA THR A 63 -48.81 -25.25 -51.54
C THR A 63 -47.71 -25.36 -50.47
N ASN A 64 -46.44 -25.41 -50.89
CA ASN A 64 -45.33 -25.49 -49.93
C ASN A 64 -45.27 -24.27 -48.99
N SER A 65 -45.61 -23.08 -49.50
CA SER A 65 -45.67 -21.86 -48.68
C SER A 65 -46.82 -21.92 -47.67
N GLU A 66 -48.03 -22.31 -48.09
CA GLU A 66 -49.19 -22.48 -47.19
C GLU A 66 -48.91 -23.53 -46.10
N TYR A 67 -48.18 -24.59 -46.45
CA TYR A 67 -47.78 -25.63 -45.51
C TYR A 67 -46.80 -25.10 -44.45
N VAL A 68 -45.73 -24.40 -44.84
CA VAL A 68 -44.78 -23.81 -43.89
C VAL A 68 -45.49 -22.81 -42.97
N ILE A 69 -46.37 -21.96 -43.49
CA ILE A 69 -47.16 -21.00 -42.68
C ILE A 69 -48.01 -21.74 -41.64
N SER A 70 -48.65 -22.85 -42.01
CA SER A 70 -49.47 -23.64 -41.08
C SER A 70 -48.66 -24.26 -39.94
N LEU A 71 -47.39 -24.62 -40.18
CA LEU A 71 -46.49 -25.15 -39.15
C LEU A 71 -46.07 -24.06 -38.17
N TYR A 72 -45.73 -22.86 -38.63
CA TYR A 72 -45.40 -21.72 -37.74
C TYR A 72 -46.57 -21.34 -36.83
N SER A 73 -47.79 -21.37 -37.36
CA SER A 73 -48.99 -21.07 -36.57
C SER A 73 -49.29 -22.15 -35.53
N SER A 74 -49.25 -23.42 -35.91
CA SER A 74 -49.54 -24.54 -35.01
C SER A 74 -48.48 -24.74 -33.93
N MET A 75 -47.19 -24.72 -34.31
CA MET A 75 -46.08 -25.00 -33.40
C MET A 75 -45.74 -23.82 -32.49
N PHE A 76 -45.78 -22.59 -33.02
CA PHE A 76 -45.25 -21.42 -32.33
C PHE A 76 -46.30 -20.32 -32.07
N GLY A 77 -47.54 -20.50 -32.51
CA GLY A 77 -48.59 -19.47 -32.38
C GLY A 77 -48.36 -18.22 -33.23
N ARG A 78 -47.39 -18.27 -34.16
CA ARG A 78 -46.95 -17.11 -34.96
C ARG A 78 -47.77 -16.97 -36.23
N THR A 79 -48.25 -15.77 -36.51
CA THR A 79 -48.81 -15.40 -37.81
C THR A 79 -47.69 -14.88 -38.71
N VAL A 80 -47.32 -15.65 -39.73
CA VAL A 80 -46.25 -15.29 -40.68
C VAL A 80 -46.81 -15.04 -42.08
N ALA A 81 -46.34 -13.98 -42.75
CA ALA A 81 -46.75 -13.66 -44.11
C ALA A 81 -46.05 -14.57 -45.14
N ALA A 82 -46.74 -14.83 -46.27
CA ALA A 82 -46.26 -15.76 -47.30
C ALA A 82 -44.94 -15.32 -47.98
N ASP A 83 -44.63 -14.03 -47.95
CA ASP A 83 -43.41 -13.41 -48.49
C ASP A 83 -42.33 -13.14 -47.44
N SER A 84 -42.52 -13.58 -46.19
CA SER A 84 -41.48 -13.47 -45.15
C SER A 84 -40.21 -14.24 -45.54
N ALA A 85 -39.05 -13.77 -45.05
CA ALA A 85 -37.75 -14.38 -45.34
C ALA A 85 -37.71 -15.87 -44.93
N ASP A 86 -38.26 -16.19 -43.76
CA ASP A 86 -38.32 -17.55 -43.21
C ASP A 86 -39.19 -18.47 -44.08
N VAL A 87 -40.40 -18.03 -44.45
CA VAL A 87 -41.30 -18.82 -45.31
C VAL A 87 -40.71 -19.01 -46.70
N SER A 88 -40.07 -17.97 -47.27
CA SER A 88 -39.42 -18.04 -48.57
C SER A 88 -38.27 -19.04 -48.58
N TYR A 89 -37.41 -18.99 -47.56
CA TYR A 89 -36.28 -19.89 -47.41
C TYR A 89 -36.72 -21.35 -47.31
N TRP A 90 -37.64 -21.68 -46.40
CA TRP A 90 -38.10 -23.06 -46.22
C TRP A 90 -38.89 -23.58 -47.43
N THR A 91 -39.68 -22.72 -48.08
CA THR A 91 -40.37 -23.06 -49.33
C THR A 91 -39.39 -23.42 -50.44
N GLU A 92 -38.27 -22.69 -50.55
CA GLU A 92 -37.20 -23.01 -51.48
C GLU A 92 -36.53 -24.34 -51.15
N GLN A 93 -36.20 -24.61 -49.88
CA GLN A 93 -35.60 -25.88 -49.47
C GLN A 93 -36.50 -27.09 -49.78
N ILE A 94 -37.82 -26.95 -49.62
CA ILE A 94 -38.78 -28.00 -50.02
C ILE A 94 -38.83 -28.15 -51.54
N THR A 95 -38.79 -27.04 -52.29
CA THR A 95 -38.84 -27.06 -53.77
C THR A 95 -37.58 -27.67 -54.39
N LEU A 96 -36.42 -27.44 -53.79
CA LEU A 96 -35.14 -28.03 -54.20
C LEU A 96 -35.02 -29.51 -53.80
N GLY A 97 -35.93 -30.03 -52.98
CA GLY A 97 -35.91 -31.40 -52.49
C GLY A 97 -34.89 -31.66 -51.36
N ASN A 98 -34.31 -30.60 -50.79
CA ASN A 98 -33.37 -30.69 -49.67
C ASN A 98 -34.08 -31.10 -48.37
N VAL A 99 -35.35 -30.71 -48.22
CA VAL A 99 -36.22 -31.10 -47.10
C VAL A 99 -37.55 -31.59 -47.68
N THR A 100 -38.03 -32.75 -47.25
CA THR A 100 -39.37 -33.21 -47.63
C THR A 100 -40.42 -32.54 -46.75
N ARG A 101 -41.68 -32.46 -47.20
CA ARG A 101 -42.78 -31.95 -46.35
C ARG A 101 -42.93 -32.75 -45.05
N ALA A 102 -42.67 -34.05 -45.10
CA ALA A 102 -42.58 -34.93 -43.94
C ALA A 102 -41.50 -34.48 -42.93
N ASN A 103 -40.29 -34.24 -43.43
CA ASN A 103 -39.12 -33.90 -42.61
C ASN A 103 -39.12 -32.43 -42.16
N MET A 104 -39.94 -31.57 -42.78
CA MET A 104 -40.03 -30.15 -42.44
C MET A 104 -40.46 -29.92 -40.99
N ILE A 105 -41.35 -30.75 -40.45
CA ILE A 105 -41.81 -30.64 -39.06
C ILE A 105 -40.63 -30.83 -38.10
N ASN A 106 -39.90 -31.93 -38.24
CA ASN A 106 -38.72 -32.21 -37.41
C ASN A 106 -37.62 -31.16 -37.60
N THR A 107 -37.50 -30.59 -38.81
CA THR A 107 -36.55 -29.52 -39.11
C THR A 107 -36.89 -28.23 -38.35
N LEU A 108 -38.17 -27.85 -38.25
CA LEU A 108 -38.59 -26.68 -37.45
C LEU A 108 -38.48 -26.93 -35.94
N ILE A 109 -38.77 -28.13 -35.46
CA ILE A 109 -38.56 -28.51 -34.05
C ILE A 109 -37.10 -28.30 -33.66
N LEU A 110 -36.18 -28.93 -34.41
CA LEU A 110 -34.73 -28.80 -34.16
C LEU A 110 -34.23 -27.36 -34.34
N GLY A 111 -34.84 -26.59 -35.24
CA GLY A 111 -34.51 -25.17 -35.44
C GLY A 111 -34.91 -24.28 -34.27
N ALA A 112 -36.05 -24.55 -33.64
CA ALA A 112 -36.50 -23.83 -32.44
C ALA A 112 -35.67 -24.20 -31.20
N GLU A 113 -35.32 -25.49 -31.05
CA GLU A 113 -34.57 -26.02 -29.90
C GLU A 113 -33.04 -25.80 -30.00
N ALA A 114 -32.53 -25.36 -31.14
CA ALA A 114 -31.11 -25.04 -31.30
C ALA A 114 -30.72 -23.84 -30.43
N SER A 115 -29.46 -23.76 -30.01
CA SER A 115 -28.92 -22.60 -29.27
C SER A 115 -28.97 -21.28 -30.05
N THR A 116 -29.20 -21.36 -31.37
CA THR A 116 -29.39 -20.20 -32.27
C THR A 116 -30.85 -19.94 -32.62
N GLY A 117 -31.79 -20.71 -32.04
CA GLY A 117 -33.24 -20.59 -32.22
C GLY A 117 -33.86 -19.50 -31.34
N SER A 118 -35.16 -19.24 -31.54
CA SER A 118 -35.92 -18.26 -30.73
C SER A 118 -36.31 -18.89 -29.38
N ALA A 119 -35.87 -18.28 -28.27
CA ALA A 119 -36.24 -18.73 -26.92
C ALA A 119 -37.76 -18.74 -26.69
N THR A 120 -38.49 -17.79 -27.28
CA THR A 120 -39.96 -17.74 -27.23
C THR A 120 -40.58 -18.89 -28.02
N ASP A 121 -40.06 -19.23 -29.21
CA ASP A 121 -40.60 -20.34 -30.02
C ASP A 121 -40.34 -21.70 -29.34
N ALA A 122 -39.17 -21.86 -28.71
CA ALA A 122 -38.84 -23.02 -27.89
C ALA A 122 -39.79 -23.12 -26.68
N ALA A 123 -40.05 -22.02 -25.97
CA ALA A 123 -40.96 -21.99 -24.83
C ALA A 123 -42.41 -22.32 -25.21
N VAL A 124 -42.95 -21.73 -26.28
CA VAL A 124 -44.32 -22.04 -26.76
C VAL A 124 -44.43 -23.52 -27.16
N LEU A 125 -43.46 -24.04 -27.92
CA LEU A 125 -43.47 -25.44 -28.33
C LEU A 125 -43.37 -26.38 -27.13
N ALA A 126 -42.52 -26.06 -26.14
CA ALA A 126 -42.40 -26.81 -24.90
C ALA A 126 -43.73 -26.80 -24.13
N ASN A 127 -44.31 -25.62 -23.88
CA ASN A 127 -45.58 -25.48 -23.16
C ASN A 127 -46.74 -26.24 -23.83
N LYS A 128 -46.89 -26.12 -25.16
CA LYS A 128 -47.88 -26.90 -25.92
C LYS A 128 -47.66 -28.40 -25.82
N THR A 129 -46.40 -28.84 -25.77
CA THR A 129 -46.04 -30.25 -25.62
C THR A 129 -46.36 -30.75 -24.22
N THR A 130 -46.05 -29.96 -23.19
CA THR A 130 -46.40 -30.25 -21.79
C THR A 130 -47.90 -30.44 -21.62
N VAL A 131 -48.71 -29.48 -22.08
CA VAL A 131 -50.19 -29.58 -22.05
C VAL A 131 -50.68 -30.79 -22.86
N GLY A 132 -50.06 -31.04 -24.02
CA GLY A 132 -50.41 -32.17 -24.87
C GLY A 132 -50.17 -33.52 -24.21
N LEU A 133 -49.06 -33.66 -23.48
CA LEU A 133 -48.76 -34.85 -22.70
C LEU A 133 -49.66 -34.97 -21.48
N ALA A 134 -49.93 -33.87 -20.78
CA ALA A 134 -50.84 -33.86 -19.63
C ALA A 134 -52.24 -34.36 -19.99
N TYR A 135 -52.82 -33.90 -21.11
CA TYR A 135 -54.11 -34.39 -21.60
C TYR A 135 -54.10 -35.90 -21.88
N ALA A 136 -53.03 -36.42 -22.49
CA ALA A 136 -52.90 -37.85 -22.77
C ALA A 136 -52.65 -38.68 -21.49
N ASP A 137 -51.84 -38.18 -20.58
CA ASP A 137 -51.49 -38.83 -19.31
C ASP A 137 -52.68 -38.88 -18.35
N ALA A 138 -53.60 -37.91 -18.44
CA ALA A 138 -54.91 -37.94 -17.79
C ALA A 138 -55.86 -39.03 -18.35
N GLY A 139 -55.43 -39.80 -19.37
CA GLY A 139 -56.22 -40.89 -19.96
C GLY A 139 -57.37 -40.42 -20.85
N LEU A 140 -57.39 -39.13 -21.21
CA LEU A 140 -58.47 -38.52 -21.96
C LEU A 140 -58.44 -38.93 -23.44
N ASN A 141 -59.64 -39.10 -24.00
CA ASN A 141 -59.83 -39.48 -25.40
C ASN A 141 -60.70 -38.44 -26.11
N GLY A 142 -60.19 -37.81 -27.17
CA GLY A 142 -60.90 -36.76 -27.89
C GLY A 142 -59.99 -35.69 -28.49
N THR A 143 -60.57 -34.51 -28.76
CA THR A 143 -59.84 -33.35 -29.31
C THR A 143 -59.69 -32.30 -28.23
N PHE A 144 -58.46 -31.99 -27.83
CA PHE A 144 -58.13 -30.87 -26.95
C PHE A 144 -57.20 -29.89 -27.68
N SER A 145 -57.62 -28.64 -27.82
CA SER A 145 -56.88 -27.63 -28.59
C SER A 145 -55.73 -27.08 -27.76
N VAL A 146 -54.53 -26.97 -28.35
CA VAL A 146 -53.40 -26.28 -27.71
C VAL A 146 -53.12 -24.92 -28.38
N ALA A 147 -54.11 -24.37 -29.08
CA ALA A 147 -53.96 -23.15 -29.86
C ALA A 147 -53.74 -21.89 -29.00
N THR A 148 -54.31 -21.87 -27.79
CA THR A 148 -54.27 -20.73 -26.84
C THR A 148 -53.03 -20.70 -25.96
N ILE A 149 -52.23 -21.77 -25.97
CA ILE A 149 -51.01 -21.87 -25.15
C ILE A 149 -49.91 -20.98 -25.72
N THR A 150 -49.31 -20.17 -24.86
CA THR A 150 -48.24 -19.21 -25.21
C THR A 150 -46.95 -19.50 -24.44
N ALA A 151 -45.98 -18.57 -24.46
CA ALA A 151 -44.77 -18.67 -23.65
C ALA A 151 -45.03 -18.42 -22.16
N ASP A 152 -46.17 -17.79 -21.82
CA ASP A 152 -46.60 -17.55 -20.44
C ASP A 152 -47.12 -18.85 -19.80
N THR A 153 -46.56 -19.21 -18.66
CA THR A 153 -46.92 -20.41 -17.90
C THR A 153 -48.35 -20.36 -17.36
N ALA A 154 -48.94 -19.18 -17.15
CA ALA A 154 -50.35 -19.05 -16.74
C ALA A 154 -51.32 -19.67 -17.77
N THR A 155 -50.93 -19.68 -19.05
CA THR A 155 -51.73 -20.35 -20.11
C THR A 155 -51.63 -21.86 -20.05
N VAL A 156 -50.54 -22.41 -19.50
CA VAL A 156 -50.39 -23.85 -19.21
C VAL A 156 -51.26 -24.24 -18.03
N ASP A 157 -51.25 -23.45 -16.96
CA ASP A 157 -52.05 -23.70 -15.75
C ASP A 157 -53.55 -23.69 -16.06
N ALA A 158 -54.02 -22.72 -16.86
CA ALA A 158 -55.41 -22.67 -17.30
C ALA A 158 -55.81 -23.91 -18.12
N ALA A 159 -54.92 -24.38 -19.00
CA ALA A 159 -55.18 -25.58 -19.78
C ALA A 159 -55.09 -26.87 -18.94
N GLN A 160 -54.23 -26.89 -17.93
CA GLN A 160 -54.17 -27.99 -16.96
C GLN A 160 -55.46 -28.08 -16.15
N ALA A 161 -56.03 -26.95 -15.72
CA ALA A 161 -57.33 -26.92 -15.05
C ALA A 161 -58.45 -27.47 -15.97
N ASP A 162 -58.48 -27.04 -17.25
CA ASP A 162 -59.43 -27.60 -18.22
C ASP A 162 -59.26 -29.13 -18.36
N ILE A 163 -58.01 -29.62 -18.41
CA ILE A 163 -57.68 -31.05 -18.49
C ILE A 163 -58.17 -31.79 -17.26
N ASP A 164 -57.94 -31.26 -16.06
CA ASP A 164 -58.33 -31.89 -14.81
C ASP A 164 -59.86 -31.97 -14.67
N ASP A 165 -60.58 -30.92 -15.08
CA ASP A 165 -62.05 -30.91 -15.18
C ASP A 165 -62.58 -31.94 -16.17
N LEU A 166 -61.90 -32.11 -17.31
CA LEU A 166 -62.22 -33.13 -18.29
C LEU A 166 -61.95 -34.55 -17.75
N ALA A 167 -60.91 -34.73 -16.92
CA ALA A 167 -60.50 -36.00 -16.33
C ALA A 167 -61.41 -36.44 -15.19
N ASN A 168 -61.90 -35.48 -14.40
CA ASN A 168 -62.78 -35.70 -13.26
C ASN A 168 -64.04 -34.82 -13.39
N PRO A 169 -64.92 -35.08 -14.37
CA PRO A 169 -66.07 -34.21 -14.62
C PRO A 169 -67.05 -34.22 -13.45
N GLY A 170 -67.26 -33.07 -12.82
CA GLY A 170 -68.30 -32.86 -11.81
C GLY A 170 -69.58 -32.24 -12.35
N SER A 171 -70.39 -31.70 -11.46
CA SER A 171 -71.69 -31.07 -11.71
C SER A 171 -71.68 -29.58 -11.38
N THR A 172 -72.58 -28.83 -12.01
CA THR A 172 -72.79 -27.41 -11.68
C THR A 172 -74.07 -27.24 -10.87
N PHE A 173 -73.96 -26.55 -9.75
CA PHE A 173 -75.07 -26.17 -8.87
C PHE A 173 -75.19 -24.65 -8.77
N SER A 174 -76.42 -24.15 -8.62
CA SER A 174 -76.69 -22.72 -8.44
C SER A 174 -77.61 -22.52 -7.24
N LEU A 175 -77.30 -21.53 -6.41
CA LEU A 175 -78.14 -21.14 -5.29
C LEU A 175 -79.45 -20.50 -5.78
N THR A 176 -80.50 -20.63 -4.99
CA THR A 176 -81.83 -20.06 -5.20
C THR A 176 -82.17 -19.10 -4.06
N THR A 177 -83.22 -18.29 -4.20
CA THR A 177 -83.62 -17.35 -3.13
C THR A 177 -84.21 -18.04 -1.89
N GLY A 178 -84.38 -19.37 -1.90
CA GLY A 178 -84.83 -20.15 -0.75
C GLY A 178 -83.67 -20.91 -0.14
N ASN A 179 -83.88 -21.52 1.03
CA ASN A 179 -82.82 -22.30 1.68
C ASN A 179 -82.36 -23.46 0.78
N ASP A 180 -81.06 -23.51 0.48
CA ASP A 180 -80.46 -24.53 -0.37
C ASP A 180 -79.73 -25.60 0.44
N THR A 181 -79.66 -26.81 -0.10
CA THR A 181 -78.84 -27.90 0.41
C THR A 181 -78.24 -28.62 -0.78
N LEU A 182 -77.03 -28.21 -1.14
CA LEU A 182 -76.31 -28.64 -2.34
C LEU A 182 -75.14 -29.53 -1.90
N PHE A 183 -75.09 -30.73 -2.49
CA PHE A 183 -73.99 -31.67 -2.27
C PHE A 183 -73.30 -31.92 -3.60
N GLY A 184 -71.98 -31.76 -3.63
CA GLY A 184 -71.16 -32.14 -4.77
C GLY A 184 -71.09 -33.66 -4.96
N THR A 185 -70.35 -34.04 -5.97
CA THR A 185 -70.17 -35.39 -6.47
C THR A 185 -68.81 -35.93 -6.01
N SER A 186 -68.00 -36.47 -6.90
CA SER A 186 -66.64 -36.95 -6.60
C SER A 186 -65.68 -36.58 -7.73
N GLY A 187 -66.07 -35.57 -8.49
CA GLY A 187 -65.31 -34.96 -9.57
C GLY A 187 -65.55 -33.46 -9.46
N ASN A 188 -64.78 -32.66 -10.17
CA ASN A 188 -64.67 -31.22 -9.96
C ASN A 188 -66.04 -30.51 -10.13
N ASP A 189 -66.69 -30.19 -9.02
CA ASP A 189 -67.99 -29.56 -8.97
C ASP A 189 -67.89 -28.02 -8.95
N THR A 190 -68.87 -27.37 -9.54
CA THR A 190 -68.96 -25.90 -9.57
C THR A 190 -70.24 -25.43 -8.89
N PHE A 191 -70.11 -24.62 -7.85
CA PHE A 191 -71.22 -23.95 -7.18
C PHE A 191 -71.27 -22.49 -7.60
N THR A 192 -72.45 -21.91 -7.76
CA THR A 192 -72.62 -20.51 -8.17
C THR A 192 -73.70 -19.81 -7.37
N GLY A 193 -73.43 -18.58 -6.94
CA GLY A 193 -74.36 -17.77 -6.15
C GLY A 193 -74.15 -16.27 -6.33
N THR A 194 -75.02 -15.50 -5.67
CA THR A 194 -74.95 -14.05 -5.51
C THR A 194 -75.16 -13.70 -4.05
N SER A 195 -74.75 -12.52 -3.58
CA SER A 195 -75.01 -12.13 -2.18
C SER A 195 -76.52 -12.06 -1.83
N ALA A 196 -77.42 -12.01 -2.82
CA ALA A 196 -78.88 -12.00 -2.60
C ALA A 196 -79.50 -13.38 -2.36
N ASN A 197 -78.84 -14.46 -2.79
CA ASN A 197 -79.29 -15.85 -2.61
C ASN A 197 -78.34 -16.68 -1.74
N TYR A 198 -77.29 -16.07 -1.17
CA TYR A 198 -76.41 -16.67 -0.17
C TYR A 198 -76.94 -16.36 1.24
N ALA A 199 -77.68 -17.29 1.83
CA ALA A 199 -78.40 -17.12 3.10
C ALA A 199 -77.84 -18.03 4.22
N THR A 200 -77.92 -17.60 5.49
CA THR A 200 -77.41 -18.36 6.65
C THR A 200 -77.92 -19.81 6.77
N ALA A 201 -79.07 -20.12 6.17
CA ALA A 201 -79.65 -21.46 6.24
C ALA A 201 -79.14 -22.42 5.14
N ASP A 202 -78.29 -21.95 4.23
CA ASP A 202 -77.79 -22.76 3.12
C ASP A 202 -76.70 -23.72 3.59
N ILE A 203 -76.65 -24.88 2.93
CA ILE A 203 -75.60 -25.89 3.09
C ILE A 203 -75.04 -26.18 1.70
N ILE A 204 -73.76 -25.87 1.53
CA ILE A 204 -72.96 -26.19 0.34
C ILE A 204 -71.85 -27.10 0.84
N ALA A 205 -71.88 -28.36 0.42
CA ALA A 205 -70.95 -29.33 0.97
C ALA A 205 -70.44 -30.27 -0.12
N ASP A 206 -69.16 -30.59 -0.04
CA ASP A 206 -68.60 -31.76 -0.69
C ASP A 206 -67.92 -32.68 0.33
N SER A 207 -67.79 -33.95 -0.04
CA SER A 207 -67.25 -35.02 0.83
C SER A 207 -66.02 -35.71 0.25
N SER A 208 -65.76 -35.50 -1.03
CA SER A 208 -64.50 -35.77 -1.67
C SER A 208 -63.46 -34.73 -1.22
N SER A 209 -62.20 -35.10 -1.34
CA SER A 209 -61.07 -34.26 -0.93
C SER A 209 -59.88 -34.46 -1.88
N SER A 210 -60.19 -34.90 -3.10
CA SER A 210 -59.22 -35.36 -4.11
C SER A 210 -59.47 -34.80 -5.51
N ASP A 211 -60.60 -34.11 -5.66
CA ASP A 211 -61.06 -33.28 -6.76
C ASP A 211 -60.80 -31.80 -6.44
N THR A 212 -61.17 -30.93 -7.38
CA THR A 212 -60.98 -29.48 -7.26
C THR A 212 -62.32 -28.78 -7.41
N ASP A 213 -63.08 -28.67 -6.32
CA ASP A 213 -64.37 -28.02 -6.31
C ASP A 213 -64.22 -26.50 -6.20
N THR A 214 -65.08 -25.78 -6.93
CA THR A 214 -65.08 -24.32 -6.98
C THR A 214 -66.45 -23.76 -6.61
N PHE A 215 -66.48 -22.78 -5.70
CA PHE A 215 -67.68 -21.98 -5.42
C PHE A 215 -67.50 -20.53 -5.81
N THR A 216 -68.25 -20.07 -6.81
CA THR A 216 -68.22 -18.68 -7.28
C THR A 216 -69.42 -17.89 -6.75
N LEU A 217 -69.15 -16.82 -6.00
CA LEU A 217 -70.13 -15.94 -5.38
C LEU A 217 -70.02 -14.51 -5.94
N THR A 218 -71.06 -14.01 -6.61
CA THR A 218 -71.11 -12.62 -7.07
C THR A 218 -71.72 -11.71 -5.99
N ALA A 219 -70.90 -10.89 -5.33
CA ALA A 219 -71.34 -9.97 -4.29
C ALA A 219 -71.79 -8.62 -4.86
N THR A 220 -72.97 -8.14 -4.44
CA THR A 220 -73.47 -6.78 -4.73
C THR A 220 -73.73 -5.94 -3.48
N ALA A 221 -73.38 -6.48 -2.31
CA ALA A 221 -73.55 -5.91 -0.97
C ALA A 221 -72.61 -6.69 -0.03
N ASP A 222 -72.29 -6.13 1.14
CA ASP A 222 -71.61 -6.87 2.22
C ASP A 222 -72.38 -8.14 2.58
N ILE A 223 -71.64 -9.17 2.99
CA ILE A 223 -72.17 -10.52 3.22
C ILE A 223 -72.12 -10.82 4.71
N ALA A 224 -73.20 -10.51 5.41
CA ALA A 224 -73.39 -10.88 6.82
C ALA A 224 -73.97 -12.30 7.01
N ALA A 225 -74.26 -13.01 5.91
CA ALA A 225 -74.82 -14.37 5.95
C ALA A 225 -73.72 -15.41 6.22
N THR A 226 -74.04 -16.42 7.05
CA THR A 226 -73.09 -17.42 7.55
C THR A 226 -73.52 -18.87 7.24
N PRO A 227 -73.69 -19.24 5.95
CA PRO A 227 -74.07 -20.61 5.57
C PRO A 227 -72.96 -21.61 5.84
N THR A 228 -73.30 -22.89 5.81
CA THR A 228 -72.30 -23.96 5.91
C THR A 228 -71.67 -24.21 4.55
N VAL A 229 -70.39 -23.90 4.39
CA VAL A 229 -69.58 -24.24 3.20
C VAL A 229 -68.43 -25.15 3.64
N VAL A 230 -68.43 -26.41 3.19
CA VAL A 230 -67.45 -27.42 3.62
C VAL A 230 -67.03 -28.33 2.48
N GLY A 231 -65.76 -28.74 2.46
CA GLY A 231 -65.25 -29.65 1.44
C GLY A 231 -65.06 -29.02 0.07
N ILE A 232 -65.20 -27.70 -0.07
CA ILE A 232 -64.93 -26.99 -1.31
C ILE A 232 -63.47 -26.49 -1.30
N GLU A 233 -62.66 -26.86 -2.30
CA GLU A 233 -61.24 -26.49 -2.35
C GLU A 233 -61.02 -25.01 -2.63
N SER A 234 -61.85 -24.39 -3.49
CA SER A 234 -61.68 -23.01 -3.94
C SER A 234 -62.98 -22.22 -3.87
N MET A 235 -62.93 -21.04 -3.27
CA MET A 235 -64.03 -20.07 -3.26
C MET A 235 -63.59 -18.79 -3.97
N VAL A 236 -64.39 -18.30 -4.90
CA VAL A 236 -64.16 -17.05 -5.64
C VAL A 236 -65.28 -16.08 -5.35
N VAL A 237 -64.96 -14.92 -4.79
CA VAL A 237 -65.90 -13.84 -4.46
C VAL A 237 -65.68 -12.68 -5.43
N ASN A 238 -66.62 -12.49 -6.35
CA ASN A 238 -66.60 -11.42 -7.34
C ASN A 238 -67.47 -10.24 -6.87
N VAL A 239 -66.85 -9.16 -6.43
CA VAL A 239 -67.52 -7.90 -6.08
C VAL A 239 -67.92 -7.19 -7.37
N ASN A 240 -69.22 -7.07 -7.62
CA ASN A 240 -69.77 -6.66 -8.93
C ASN A 240 -70.64 -5.37 -8.87
N THR A 241 -70.61 -4.62 -7.77
CA THR A 241 -71.25 -3.29 -7.71
C THR A 241 -70.55 -2.37 -6.72
N ALA A 242 -70.67 -1.05 -6.92
CA ALA A 242 -70.45 -0.09 -5.84
C ALA A 242 -71.45 -0.39 -4.71
N LEU A 243 -70.93 -0.76 -3.55
CA LEU A 243 -71.69 -0.83 -2.29
C LEU A 243 -72.37 0.53 -2.05
N SER A 244 -73.37 0.60 -1.16
CA SER A 244 -74.26 1.77 -1.02
C SER A 244 -73.52 3.13 -1.11
N SER A 245 -74.08 4.10 -1.85
CA SER A 245 -73.35 5.28 -2.37
C SER A 245 -72.28 5.86 -1.42
N GLY A 246 -71.00 5.59 -1.73
CA GLY A 246 -69.84 6.14 -1.01
C GLY A 246 -69.06 5.13 -0.16
N ASP A 247 -69.49 3.88 -0.10
CA ASP A 247 -68.78 2.80 0.57
C ASP A 247 -67.56 2.32 -0.24
N THR A 248 -66.46 2.04 0.46
CA THR A 248 -65.14 1.70 -0.10
C THR A 248 -64.60 0.37 0.41
N GLU A 249 -65.32 -0.31 1.31
CA GLU A 249 -64.90 -1.56 1.95
C GLU A 249 -65.93 -2.66 1.73
N PHE A 250 -65.48 -3.83 1.29
CA PHE A 250 -66.30 -5.03 1.19
C PHE A 250 -66.09 -5.93 2.41
N GLN A 251 -67.17 -6.24 3.13
CA GLN A 251 -67.12 -7.10 4.33
C GLN A 251 -67.83 -8.44 4.10
N MET A 252 -67.23 -9.53 4.57
CA MET A 252 -67.82 -10.87 4.49
C MET A 252 -67.57 -11.71 5.75
N ALA A 253 -68.66 -12.26 6.30
CA ALA A 253 -68.62 -13.22 7.39
C ALA A 253 -68.27 -14.65 6.91
N MET A 254 -67.24 -15.25 7.51
CA MET A 254 -66.67 -16.55 7.13
C MET A 254 -66.89 -17.65 8.20
N ASP A 255 -67.73 -17.40 9.21
CA ASP A 255 -67.96 -18.25 10.41
C ASP A 255 -68.07 -19.77 10.16
N ASN A 256 -68.67 -20.16 9.03
CA ASN A 256 -68.96 -21.55 8.67
C ASN A 256 -68.43 -21.91 7.27
N VAL A 257 -67.43 -21.18 6.77
CA VAL A 257 -66.77 -21.42 5.48
C VAL A 257 -65.43 -22.08 5.71
N SER A 258 -65.27 -23.31 5.22
CA SER A 258 -64.06 -24.15 5.40
C SER A 258 -63.45 -24.53 4.06
N THR A 259 -63.08 -23.52 3.29
CA THR A 259 -62.44 -23.65 1.99
C THR A 259 -60.95 -23.37 2.09
N SER A 260 -60.13 -24.11 1.33
CA SER A 260 -58.66 -23.97 1.39
C SER A 260 -58.18 -22.71 0.69
N ASN A 261 -58.72 -22.40 -0.49
CA ASN A 261 -58.35 -21.22 -1.27
C ASN A 261 -59.54 -20.26 -1.36
N ILE A 262 -59.31 -18.98 -1.11
CA ILE A 262 -60.34 -17.93 -1.19
C ILE A 262 -59.78 -16.80 -2.04
N THR A 263 -60.40 -16.51 -3.18
CA THR A 263 -60.05 -15.37 -4.02
C THR A 263 -61.12 -14.31 -3.90
N VAL A 264 -60.74 -13.06 -3.64
CA VAL A 264 -61.64 -11.91 -3.67
C VAL A 264 -61.19 -10.97 -4.78
N ASP A 265 -62.11 -10.63 -5.68
CA ASP A 265 -61.87 -9.81 -6.88
C ASP A 265 -62.93 -8.72 -7.05
N VAL A 266 -62.55 -7.54 -7.55
CA VAL A 266 -63.47 -6.46 -7.91
C VAL A 266 -63.70 -6.45 -9.43
N THR A 267 -64.70 -7.22 -9.85
CA THR A 267 -65.05 -7.35 -11.28
C THR A 267 -65.78 -6.13 -11.88
N ALA A 268 -66.28 -5.21 -11.06
CA ALA A 268 -67.01 -4.03 -11.52
C ALA A 268 -66.09 -2.86 -11.91
N THR A 269 -66.13 -2.46 -13.18
CA THR A 269 -65.22 -1.46 -13.78
C THR A 269 -65.25 -0.05 -13.18
N ASP A 270 -66.30 0.30 -12.43
CA ASP A 270 -66.48 1.62 -11.78
C ASP A 270 -66.71 1.48 -10.26
N SER A 271 -66.23 0.40 -9.65
CA SER A 271 -66.33 0.19 -8.20
C SER A 271 -65.48 1.20 -7.42
N LEU A 272 -65.95 1.61 -6.24
CA LEU A 272 -65.17 2.40 -5.27
C LEU A 272 -64.54 1.51 -4.18
N VAL A 273 -64.80 0.20 -4.22
CA VAL A 273 -64.26 -0.76 -3.26
C VAL A 273 -62.76 -0.91 -3.49
N SER A 274 -61.98 -0.57 -2.47
CA SER A 274 -60.52 -0.75 -2.43
C SER A 274 -60.06 -1.37 -1.10
N ALA A 275 -61.01 -1.74 -0.24
CA ALA A 275 -60.77 -2.36 1.05
C ALA A 275 -61.58 -3.67 1.17
N VAL A 276 -61.04 -4.66 1.87
CA VAL A 276 -61.70 -5.93 2.14
C VAL A 276 -61.55 -6.33 3.59
N GLN A 277 -62.62 -6.89 4.17
CA GLN A 277 -62.60 -7.51 5.49
C GLN A 277 -63.24 -8.90 5.43
N LEU A 278 -62.53 -9.90 5.94
CA LEU A 278 -63.02 -11.28 6.10
C LEU A 278 -63.08 -11.63 7.58
N ASP A 279 -64.29 -11.87 8.10
CA ASP A 279 -64.52 -12.09 9.53
C ASP A 279 -64.61 -13.58 9.90
N ASN A 280 -63.98 -14.00 11.01
CA ASN A 280 -63.98 -15.38 11.54
C ASN A 280 -63.45 -16.44 10.55
N LEU A 281 -62.39 -16.12 9.80
CA LEU A 281 -61.80 -17.00 8.81
C LEU A 281 -61.23 -18.29 9.43
N LYS A 282 -61.50 -19.47 8.84
CA LYS A 282 -61.00 -20.76 9.36
C LYS A 282 -59.50 -20.94 9.12
N THR A 283 -58.85 -21.65 10.04
CA THR A 283 -57.43 -21.98 9.94
C THR A 283 -57.08 -22.71 8.65
N GLY A 284 -55.88 -22.45 8.13
CA GLY A 284 -55.35 -23.05 6.90
C GLY A 284 -55.84 -22.40 5.62
N ALA A 285 -56.54 -21.27 5.70
CA ALA A 285 -57.04 -20.55 4.54
C ALA A 285 -55.91 -19.80 3.80
N ASN A 286 -55.92 -19.94 2.49
CA ASN A 286 -55.08 -19.22 1.54
C ASN A 286 -55.93 -18.15 0.83
N VAL A 287 -55.81 -16.91 1.25
CA VAL A 287 -56.58 -15.76 0.74
C VAL A 287 -55.80 -15.08 -0.37
N THR A 288 -56.40 -14.90 -1.54
CA THR A 288 -55.83 -14.15 -2.65
C THR A 288 -56.67 -12.90 -2.89
N LEU A 289 -56.03 -11.74 -2.81
CA LEU A 289 -56.63 -10.44 -3.08
C LEU A 289 -56.10 -9.89 -4.41
N THR A 290 -57.01 -9.47 -5.29
CA THR A 290 -56.63 -8.85 -6.57
C THR A 290 -56.04 -7.46 -6.38
N SER A 291 -55.50 -6.89 -7.47
CA SER A 291 -54.83 -5.59 -7.46
C SER A 291 -55.77 -4.40 -7.17
N ASP A 292 -57.07 -4.65 -7.03
CA ASP A 292 -58.06 -3.62 -6.74
C ASP A 292 -58.05 -3.18 -5.27
N PHE A 293 -57.50 -4.02 -4.38
CA PHE A 293 -57.43 -3.74 -2.94
C PHE A 293 -56.12 -3.04 -2.58
N THR A 294 -56.24 -2.00 -1.75
CA THR A 294 -55.11 -1.28 -1.12
C THR A 294 -55.08 -1.45 0.39
N THR A 295 -56.18 -1.94 0.99
CA THR A 295 -56.27 -2.25 2.42
C THR A 295 -56.99 -3.58 2.66
N ALA A 296 -56.60 -4.33 3.69
CA ALA A 296 -57.22 -5.60 4.05
C ALA A 296 -57.25 -5.88 5.55
N VAL A 297 -58.35 -6.46 6.02
CA VAL A 297 -58.51 -7.00 7.38
C VAL A 297 -58.86 -8.48 7.29
N ILE A 298 -57.97 -9.33 7.78
CA ILE A 298 -58.23 -10.77 7.91
C ILE A 298 -58.46 -11.05 9.40
N ASP A 299 -59.70 -11.24 9.81
CA ASP A 299 -60.07 -11.59 11.18
C ASP A 299 -60.18 -13.11 11.30
N GLY A 300 -59.17 -13.71 11.95
CA GLY A 300 -58.98 -15.14 12.10
C GLY A 300 -59.51 -15.73 13.40
N VAL A 301 -59.74 -17.04 13.39
CA VAL A 301 -60.03 -17.83 14.58
C VAL A 301 -58.79 -18.08 15.43
N ASP A 302 -59.02 -18.47 16.69
CA ASP A 302 -57.96 -18.77 17.65
C ASP A 302 -57.07 -19.93 17.17
N ASN A 303 -55.75 -19.77 17.30
CA ASN A 303 -54.72 -20.67 16.79
C ASN A 303 -54.85 -20.95 15.27
N GLY A 304 -55.36 -19.99 14.51
CA GLY A 304 -55.49 -20.10 13.06
C GLY A 304 -54.22 -19.70 12.32
N SER A 305 -53.82 -20.46 11.31
CA SER A 305 -52.72 -20.10 10.40
C SER A 305 -53.25 -19.64 9.04
N TYR A 306 -52.66 -18.60 8.46
CA TYR A 306 -53.17 -17.95 7.24
C TYR A 306 -52.06 -17.64 6.25
N THR A 307 -52.36 -17.81 4.96
CA THR A 307 -51.56 -17.25 3.86
C THR A 307 -52.38 -16.20 3.12
N VAL A 308 -51.81 -15.03 2.87
CA VAL A 308 -52.45 -13.92 2.16
C VAL A 308 -51.59 -13.55 0.96
N ASN A 309 -52.06 -13.83 -0.25
CA ASN A 309 -51.43 -13.43 -1.51
C ASN A 309 -52.03 -12.11 -2.00
N LEU A 310 -51.17 -11.16 -2.32
CA LEU A 310 -51.53 -9.81 -2.71
C LEU A 310 -51.06 -9.56 -4.15
N SER A 311 -51.98 -9.11 -5.00
CA SER A 311 -51.68 -8.83 -6.41
C SER A 311 -51.40 -7.34 -6.70
N GLY A 312 -51.56 -6.46 -5.71
CA GLY A 312 -51.38 -5.01 -5.80
C GLY A 312 -50.68 -4.43 -4.58
N ASP A 313 -50.46 -3.11 -4.59
CA ASP A 313 -49.84 -2.39 -3.48
C ASP A 313 -50.78 -2.33 -2.28
N MET A 314 -50.31 -2.81 -1.12
CA MET A 314 -51.06 -2.85 0.13
C MET A 314 -50.51 -1.82 1.11
N THR A 315 -51.23 -0.71 1.23
CA THR A 315 -50.90 0.38 2.16
C THR A 315 -51.27 0.08 3.61
N ASP A 316 -52.16 -0.90 3.83
CA ASP A 316 -52.57 -1.31 5.17
C ASP A 316 -53.12 -2.75 5.14
N ILE A 317 -52.38 -3.71 5.67
CA ILE A 317 -52.90 -5.05 5.95
C ILE A 317 -52.86 -5.32 7.46
N SER A 318 -53.96 -5.87 7.96
CA SER A 318 -54.05 -6.35 9.33
C SER A 318 -54.57 -7.80 9.35
N VAL A 319 -53.90 -8.65 10.13
CA VAL A 319 -54.33 -10.03 10.37
C VAL A 319 -54.63 -10.16 11.86
N THR A 320 -55.90 -10.01 12.20
CA THR A 320 -56.39 -9.79 13.57
C THR A 320 -57.40 -10.87 13.96
N GLY A 321 -58.17 -10.65 15.03
CA GLY A 321 -59.18 -11.57 15.53
C GLY A 321 -58.85 -12.13 16.91
N ALA A 322 -59.04 -13.45 17.09
CA ALA A 322 -58.43 -14.16 18.21
C ALA A 322 -56.89 -14.23 18.04
N THR A 323 -56.17 -14.82 18.99
CA THR A 323 -54.72 -15.06 18.86
C THR A 323 -54.48 -16.01 17.69
N VAL A 324 -54.01 -15.50 16.56
CA VAL A 324 -53.70 -16.30 15.35
C VAL A 324 -52.29 -16.87 15.48
N ASP A 325 -52.02 -18.05 14.91
CA ASP A 325 -50.77 -18.80 15.10
C ASP A 325 -49.70 -18.33 14.10
N ASP A 326 -49.76 -18.79 12.84
CA ASP A 326 -48.79 -18.43 11.80
C ASP A 326 -49.43 -17.58 10.70
N VAL A 327 -48.77 -16.48 10.31
CA VAL A 327 -49.23 -15.60 9.22
C VAL A 327 -48.15 -15.48 8.16
N THR A 328 -48.52 -15.76 6.91
CA THR A 328 -47.68 -15.55 5.73
C THR A 328 -48.34 -14.57 4.78
N ILE A 329 -47.68 -13.47 4.46
CA ILE A 329 -48.13 -12.47 3.49
C ILE A 329 -47.15 -12.49 2.31
N VAL A 330 -47.67 -12.71 1.11
CA VAL A 330 -46.88 -12.82 -0.12
C VAL A 330 -47.34 -11.77 -1.11
N SER A 331 -46.41 -10.91 -1.52
CA SER A 331 -46.64 -9.90 -2.54
C SER A 331 -45.40 -9.73 -3.43
N THR A 332 -45.61 -9.27 -4.66
CA THR A 332 -44.55 -8.71 -5.53
C THR A 332 -44.63 -7.19 -5.61
N LYS A 333 -45.39 -6.59 -4.69
CA LYS A 333 -45.78 -5.19 -4.60
C LYS A 333 -45.54 -4.68 -3.19
N ASP A 334 -45.78 -3.40 -2.94
CA ASP A 334 -45.54 -2.82 -1.63
C ASP A 334 -46.49 -3.42 -0.57
N VAL A 335 -45.98 -3.65 0.64
CA VAL A 335 -46.75 -4.19 1.76
C VAL A 335 -46.48 -3.37 3.01
N THR A 336 -47.53 -2.82 3.60
CA THR A 336 -47.49 -2.21 4.94
C THR A 336 -48.42 -2.97 5.87
N MET A 337 -47.84 -3.72 6.82
CA MET A 337 -48.62 -4.42 7.85
C MET A 337 -48.75 -3.54 9.09
N THR A 338 -49.98 -3.15 9.43
CA THR A 338 -50.23 -2.18 10.50
C THR A 338 -50.57 -2.81 11.85
N ALA A 339 -51.10 -4.03 11.83
CA ALA A 339 -51.45 -4.77 13.03
C ALA A 339 -51.47 -6.28 12.78
N SER A 340 -51.11 -7.05 13.80
CA SER A 340 -51.36 -8.50 13.85
C SER A 340 -51.80 -8.91 15.26
N SER A 341 -52.50 -10.03 15.39
CA SER A 341 -52.71 -10.76 16.66
C SER A 341 -51.97 -12.10 16.67
N ASN A 342 -50.89 -12.18 15.89
CA ASN A 342 -50.05 -13.36 15.69
C ASN A 342 -49.30 -13.73 16.98
N ASP A 343 -49.25 -15.01 17.37
CA ASP A 343 -48.41 -15.50 18.47
C ASP A 343 -47.35 -16.55 18.03
N GLY A 344 -47.50 -17.15 16.85
CA GLY A 344 -46.49 -17.96 16.17
C GLY A 344 -45.56 -17.15 15.26
N ASP A 345 -45.29 -17.66 14.05
CA ASP A 345 -44.37 -17.06 13.08
C ASP A 345 -45.08 -16.08 12.13
N LEU A 346 -44.40 -15.00 11.75
CA LEU A 346 -44.85 -14.03 10.77
C LEU A 346 -43.86 -13.97 9.61
N THR A 347 -44.32 -14.25 8.40
CA THR A 347 -43.52 -14.11 7.17
C THR A 347 -44.16 -13.07 6.25
N VAL A 348 -43.40 -12.07 5.80
CA VAL A 348 -43.89 -11.04 4.87
C VAL A 348 -42.90 -10.85 3.73
N SER A 349 -43.38 -10.98 2.48
CA SER A 349 -42.60 -10.66 1.29
C SER A 349 -43.26 -9.60 0.41
N GLY A 350 -42.47 -8.70 -0.17
CA GLY A 350 -42.95 -7.60 -1.00
C GLY A 350 -41.86 -6.87 -1.78
N GLU A 351 -42.26 -5.84 -2.52
CA GLU A 351 -41.35 -4.88 -3.17
C GLU A 351 -40.71 -4.00 -2.08
N VAL A 352 -41.46 -3.04 -1.51
CA VAL A 352 -41.15 -2.40 -0.23
C VAL A 352 -41.96 -3.05 0.89
N VAL A 353 -41.34 -3.36 2.03
CA VAL A 353 -42.05 -3.95 3.19
C VAL A 353 -41.94 -3.04 4.41
N THR A 354 -43.07 -2.67 4.99
CA THR A 354 -43.17 -1.93 6.25
C THR A 354 -43.96 -2.72 7.29
N ILE A 355 -43.40 -2.91 8.48
CA ILE A 355 -44.05 -3.57 9.62
C ILE A 355 -44.17 -2.56 10.75
N THR A 356 -45.40 -2.15 11.08
CA THR A 356 -45.61 -1.15 12.14
C THR A 356 -46.12 -1.67 13.46
N ALA A 357 -46.75 -2.84 13.48
CA ALA A 357 -47.08 -3.53 14.73
C ALA A 357 -47.21 -5.05 14.50
N ALA A 358 -46.10 -5.76 14.71
CA ALA A 358 -46.09 -7.21 14.78
C ALA A 358 -46.22 -7.68 16.25
N THR A 359 -47.16 -8.58 16.53
CA THR A 359 -47.29 -9.23 17.85
C THR A 359 -46.74 -10.65 17.90
N ALA A 360 -46.22 -11.15 16.76
CA ALA A 360 -45.68 -12.49 16.62
C ALA A 360 -44.66 -12.81 17.71
N ALA A 361 -44.86 -13.89 18.48
CA ALA A 361 -43.91 -14.29 19.53
C ALA A 361 -42.81 -15.22 19.02
N GLY A 362 -43.01 -15.85 17.85
CA GLY A 362 -42.02 -16.68 17.15
C GLY A 362 -41.01 -15.86 16.35
N THR A 363 -40.85 -16.23 15.08
CA THR A 363 -39.95 -15.60 14.12
C THR A 363 -40.70 -14.58 13.27
N VAL A 364 -40.18 -13.36 13.19
CA VAL A 364 -40.58 -12.38 12.16
C VAL A 364 -39.57 -12.45 11.02
N SER A 365 -40.01 -12.90 9.84
CA SER A 365 -39.21 -12.99 8.62
C SER A 365 -39.72 -12.00 7.58
N VAL A 366 -38.86 -11.09 7.14
CA VAL A 366 -39.18 -10.08 6.13
C VAL A 366 -38.25 -10.26 4.93
N THR A 367 -38.84 -10.35 3.73
CA THR A 367 -38.11 -10.38 2.46
C THR A 367 -38.59 -9.25 1.57
N SER A 368 -37.70 -8.35 1.18
CA SER A 368 -38.01 -7.19 0.33
C SER A 368 -37.09 -7.17 -0.89
N THR A 369 -37.64 -6.87 -2.06
CA THR A 369 -36.82 -6.63 -3.26
C THR A 369 -36.35 -5.18 -3.38
N ASP A 370 -36.68 -4.34 -2.40
CA ASP A 370 -36.24 -2.96 -2.22
C ASP A 370 -36.06 -2.70 -0.70
N ASN A 371 -36.71 -1.69 -0.12
CA ASN A 371 -36.51 -1.28 1.28
C ASN A 371 -37.38 -2.08 2.28
N ALA A 372 -36.82 -2.35 3.46
CA ALA A 372 -37.55 -2.92 4.59
C ALA A 372 -37.52 -1.98 5.81
N THR A 373 -38.69 -1.67 6.38
CA THR A 373 -38.82 -0.82 7.57
C THR A 373 -39.59 -1.55 8.67
N ILE A 374 -38.96 -1.73 9.83
CA ILE A 374 -39.52 -2.40 11.01
C ILE A 374 -39.64 -1.37 12.14
N THR A 375 -40.85 -0.88 12.39
CA THR A 375 -41.09 0.10 13.47
C THR A 375 -41.64 -0.49 14.74
N SER A 376 -42.14 -1.73 14.73
CA SER A 376 -42.41 -2.50 15.96
C SER A 376 -42.49 -4.01 15.69
N ALA A 377 -41.52 -4.74 16.23
CA ALA A 377 -41.49 -6.21 16.31
C ALA A 377 -41.34 -6.67 17.78
N THR A 378 -42.00 -5.95 18.70
CA THR A 378 -41.79 -6.01 20.16
C THR A 378 -42.06 -7.34 20.85
N ALA A 379 -42.68 -8.32 20.18
CA ALA A 379 -42.94 -9.64 20.76
C ALA A 379 -42.03 -10.75 20.19
N ALA A 380 -41.34 -10.48 19.07
CA ALA A 380 -40.63 -11.51 18.32
C ALA A 380 -39.48 -12.10 19.13
N ALA A 381 -39.32 -13.43 19.12
CA ALA A 381 -38.13 -14.08 19.68
C ALA A 381 -36.93 -14.01 18.73
N THR A 382 -37.20 -14.03 17.42
CA THR A 382 -36.21 -13.94 16.33
C THR A 382 -36.67 -12.95 15.27
N LEU A 383 -35.78 -12.08 14.81
CA LEU A 383 -36.01 -11.18 13.67
C LEU A 383 -35.05 -11.50 12.53
N ASN A 384 -35.59 -11.84 11.36
CA ASN A 384 -34.85 -12.08 10.13
C ASN A 384 -35.31 -11.08 9.06
N VAL A 385 -34.39 -10.27 8.54
CA VAL A 385 -34.68 -9.30 7.47
C VAL A 385 -33.72 -9.50 6.32
N THR A 386 -34.25 -9.67 5.12
CA THR A 386 -33.48 -9.66 3.87
C THR A 386 -34.10 -8.64 2.93
N ALA A 387 -33.34 -7.64 2.52
CA ALA A 387 -33.82 -6.56 1.66
C ALA A 387 -32.79 -6.26 0.56
N ALA A 388 -33.20 -5.87 -0.65
CA ALA A 388 -32.23 -5.39 -1.63
C ALA A 388 -31.78 -3.95 -1.34
N GLY A 389 -32.65 -3.15 -0.72
CA GLY A 389 -32.44 -1.75 -0.40
C GLY A 389 -32.04 -1.51 1.07
N VAL A 390 -32.42 -0.34 1.59
CA VAL A 390 -32.23 0.07 3.00
C VAL A 390 -33.01 -0.85 3.94
N VAL A 391 -32.40 -1.20 5.06
CA VAL A 391 -33.11 -1.77 6.21
C VAL A 391 -33.13 -0.76 7.35
N THR A 392 -34.32 -0.41 7.84
CA THR A 392 -34.49 0.41 9.05
C THR A 392 -35.19 -0.40 10.13
N VAL A 393 -34.59 -0.49 11.31
CA VAL A 393 -35.21 -1.11 12.50
C VAL A 393 -35.27 -0.07 13.61
N THR A 394 -36.48 0.23 14.09
CA THR A 394 -36.73 1.23 15.15
C THR A 394 -37.15 0.60 16.46
N ASP A 395 -37.65 -0.64 16.46
CA ASP A 395 -38.06 -1.33 17.70
C ASP A 395 -38.10 -2.84 17.46
N ALA A 396 -37.19 -3.55 18.15
CA ALA A 396 -37.09 -5.01 18.15
C ALA A 396 -36.78 -5.54 19.57
N ASP A 397 -37.30 -4.86 20.60
CA ASP A 397 -36.87 -4.99 22.00
C ASP A 397 -36.93 -6.41 22.59
N SER A 398 -37.77 -7.32 22.06
CA SER A 398 -37.86 -8.71 22.57
C SER A 398 -37.03 -9.73 21.80
N ALA A 399 -36.52 -9.37 20.62
CA ALA A 399 -35.79 -10.30 19.76
C ALA A 399 -34.49 -10.71 20.44
N THR A 400 -34.33 -12.00 20.76
CA THR A 400 -33.10 -12.54 21.37
C THR A 400 -32.03 -12.84 20.33
N THR A 401 -32.45 -13.03 19.07
CA THR A 401 -31.61 -13.27 17.89
C THR A 401 -32.06 -12.36 16.75
N MET A 402 -31.10 -11.69 16.11
CA MET A 402 -31.36 -10.80 14.98
C MET A 402 -30.41 -11.12 13.83
N THR A 403 -30.96 -11.33 12.63
CA THR A 403 -30.21 -11.48 11.38
C THR A 403 -30.72 -10.49 10.34
N ILE A 404 -29.85 -9.59 9.88
CA ILE A 404 -30.18 -8.60 8.85
C ILE A 404 -29.22 -8.76 7.68
N THR A 405 -29.74 -8.76 6.46
CA THR A 405 -28.94 -8.85 5.23
C THR A 405 -29.48 -7.87 4.20
N THR A 406 -28.62 -6.99 3.67
CA THR A 406 -28.90 -6.28 2.43
C THR A 406 -28.22 -6.98 1.25
N THR A 407 -28.95 -7.17 0.14
CA THR A 407 -28.51 -7.96 -1.02
C THR A 407 -28.38 -7.14 -2.31
N GLY A 408 -28.62 -5.82 -2.25
CA GLY A 408 -28.44 -4.93 -3.39
C GLY A 408 -26.99 -4.86 -3.84
N ASP A 409 -26.78 -4.32 -5.04
CA ASP A 409 -25.44 -3.95 -5.50
C ASP A 409 -24.86 -2.86 -4.59
N GLU A 410 -23.53 -2.70 -4.56
CA GLU A 410 -22.87 -1.70 -3.74
C GLU A 410 -23.37 -0.27 -4.06
N ASP A 411 -24.16 0.30 -3.16
CA ASP A 411 -24.68 1.67 -3.21
C ASP A 411 -24.64 2.22 -1.79
N ALA A 412 -24.11 3.45 -1.63
CA ALA A 412 -24.03 4.18 -0.36
C ALA A 412 -25.38 4.38 0.36
N ASN A 413 -26.49 4.00 -0.29
CA ASN A 413 -27.82 4.05 0.26
C ASN A 413 -28.35 2.69 0.73
N HIS A 414 -27.71 1.53 0.49
CA HIS A 414 -28.20 0.21 0.94
C HIS A 414 -27.84 -0.10 2.41
N ASN A 415 -27.94 0.94 3.24
CA ASN A 415 -27.50 0.92 4.64
C ASN A 415 -28.43 0.10 5.52
N VAL A 416 -27.85 -0.44 6.59
CA VAL A 416 -28.61 -0.95 7.72
C VAL A 416 -28.60 0.12 8.80
N VAL A 417 -29.79 0.64 9.10
CA VAL A 417 -29.99 1.69 10.10
C VAL A 417 -30.77 1.10 11.27
N ILE A 418 -30.15 1.09 12.44
CA ILE A 418 -30.83 0.75 13.69
C ILE A 418 -31.02 2.05 14.49
N ALA A 419 -32.29 2.38 14.76
CA ALA A 419 -32.72 3.66 15.33
C ALA A 419 -33.64 3.44 16.54
N ASP A 420 -33.28 2.50 17.41
CA ASP A 420 -34.07 2.17 18.60
C ASP A 420 -33.98 3.29 19.64
N ALA A 421 -35.11 3.98 19.84
CA ALA A 421 -35.17 5.22 20.61
C ALA A 421 -35.54 5.03 22.09
N ALA A 422 -35.84 3.80 22.53
CA ALA A 422 -36.45 3.60 23.85
C ALA A 422 -36.28 2.18 24.47
N GLY A 423 -35.20 1.46 24.20
CA GLY A 423 -34.97 0.15 24.83
C GLY A 423 -33.67 -0.44 24.34
N ALA A 424 -32.97 -1.18 25.21
CA ALA A 424 -31.89 -2.01 24.72
C ALA A 424 -32.53 -3.14 23.92
N THR A 425 -32.18 -3.32 22.64
CA THR A 425 -32.57 -4.51 21.90
C THR A 425 -32.17 -5.73 22.74
N ALA A 426 -33.11 -6.61 23.13
CA ALA A 426 -32.79 -7.80 23.95
C ALA A 426 -31.95 -8.87 23.21
N ALA A 427 -31.48 -8.55 21.99
CA ALA A 427 -30.76 -9.46 21.15
C ALA A 427 -29.43 -9.81 21.80
N THR A 428 -29.30 -11.05 22.25
CA THR A 428 -28.05 -11.62 22.76
C THR A 428 -27.09 -11.98 21.62
N THR A 429 -27.63 -12.26 20.44
CA THR A 429 -26.90 -12.58 19.20
C THR A 429 -27.39 -11.71 18.06
N VAL A 430 -26.48 -10.97 17.43
CA VAL A 430 -26.75 -10.07 16.30
C VAL A 430 -25.82 -10.42 15.13
N THR A 431 -26.38 -10.58 13.94
CA THR A 431 -25.62 -10.75 12.69
C THR A 431 -26.14 -9.79 11.63
N ILE A 432 -25.28 -8.93 11.09
CA ILE A 432 -25.62 -7.99 10.03
C ILE A 432 -24.62 -8.13 8.88
N VAL A 433 -25.16 -8.31 7.68
CA VAL A 433 -24.43 -8.26 6.40
C VAL A 433 -25.01 -7.11 5.60
N SER A 434 -24.21 -6.08 5.32
CA SER A 434 -24.66 -4.84 4.71
C SER A 434 -23.90 -4.57 3.41
N ALA A 435 -24.61 -4.41 2.29
CA ALA A 435 -24.12 -3.92 1.00
C ALA A 435 -23.83 -2.39 0.98
N GLY A 436 -23.81 -1.77 2.16
CA GLY A 436 -23.50 -0.37 2.42
C GLY A 436 -23.05 -0.22 3.88
N SER A 437 -23.31 0.92 4.51
CA SER A 437 -22.91 1.19 5.90
C SER A 437 -23.86 0.58 6.93
N ILE A 438 -23.30 0.15 8.06
CA ILE A 438 -24.05 -0.12 9.28
C ILE A 438 -23.98 1.14 10.13
N VAL A 439 -25.13 1.82 10.26
CA VAL A 439 -25.23 3.07 11.00
C VAL A 439 -26.08 2.87 12.25
N ASP A 440 -25.42 3.00 13.40
CA ASP A 440 -26.07 3.32 14.66
C ASP A 440 -26.43 4.82 14.69
N ALA A 441 -27.68 5.15 14.38
CA ALA A 441 -28.13 6.52 14.08
C ALA A 441 -28.15 7.45 15.31
N THR A 442 -28.02 6.90 16.51
CA THR A 442 -28.03 7.66 17.76
C THR A 442 -26.76 7.36 18.54
N ALA A 443 -25.74 8.20 18.37
CA ALA A 443 -24.46 8.17 19.09
C ALA A 443 -24.55 8.27 20.64
N ALA A 444 -25.74 8.10 21.22
CA ALA A 444 -26.05 8.24 22.63
C ALA A 444 -26.79 7.04 23.24
N ASP A 445 -27.06 5.95 22.51
CA ASP A 445 -27.87 4.86 23.08
C ASP A 445 -27.45 3.43 22.74
N ALA A 446 -27.84 2.58 23.68
CA ALA A 446 -27.61 1.17 23.92
C ALA A 446 -28.15 0.22 22.82
N VAL A 447 -27.99 0.53 21.53
CA VAL A 447 -28.65 -0.21 20.43
C VAL A 447 -28.36 -1.71 20.45
N PHE A 448 -27.12 -2.13 20.68
CA PHE A 448 -26.79 -3.54 20.91
C PHE A 448 -26.41 -3.84 22.37
N ALA A 449 -26.93 -3.09 23.33
CA ALA A 449 -26.45 -3.18 24.71
C ALA A 449 -26.76 -4.50 25.42
N ALA A 450 -27.66 -5.35 24.91
CA ALA A 450 -27.81 -6.71 25.44
C ALA A 450 -27.01 -7.76 24.67
N ALA A 451 -26.39 -7.38 23.55
CA ALA A 451 -25.68 -8.31 22.67
C ALA A 451 -24.41 -8.81 23.34
N THR A 452 -24.31 -10.14 23.45
CA THR A 452 -23.11 -10.83 23.95
C THR A 452 -22.26 -11.38 22.83
N THR A 453 -22.86 -11.58 21.65
CA THR A 453 -22.21 -12.03 20.42
C THR A 453 -22.69 -11.18 19.25
N VAL A 454 -21.75 -10.55 18.53
CA VAL A 454 -22.04 -9.72 17.36
C VAL A 454 -21.18 -10.15 16.17
N SER A 455 -21.76 -10.09 14.97
CA SER A 455 -21.07 -10.32 13.71
C SER A 455 -21.49 -9.27 12.69
N PHE A 456 -20.54 -8.48 12.20
CA PHE A 456 -20.78 -7.40 11.27
C PHE A 456 -19.96 -7.59 9.99
N THR A 457 -20.61 -7.44 8.84
CA THR A 457 -19.98 -7.39 7.52
C THR A 457 -20.58 -6.20 6.77
N ALA A 458 -19.74 -5.33 6.22
CA ALA A 458 -20.16 -4.12 5.55
C ALA A 458 -19.30 -3.83 4.32
N ASP A 459 -19.90 -3.09 3.37
CA ASP A 459 -19.21 -2.52 2.20
C ASP A 459 -18.76 -1.08 2.44
N ASP A 460 -19.40 -0.33 3.35
CA ASP A 460 -18.98 1.03 3.68
C ASP A 460 -18.57 1.17 5.15
N ASP A 461 -17.80 2.24 5.43
CA ASP A 461 -17.44 2.69 6.77
C ASP A 461 -18.65 2.70 7.70
N SER A 462 -18.50 2.06 8.86
CA SER A 462 -19.60 1.70 9.74
C SER A 462 -19.33 2.12 11.18
N ILE A 463 -20.38 2.43 11.93
CA ILE A 463 -20.30 2.80 13.34
C ILE A 463 -21.20 1.85 14.13
N VAL A 464 -20.60 1.12 15.07
CA VAL A 464 -21.31 0.13 15.89
C VAL A 464 -20.93 0.24 17.37
N THR A 465 -21.91 0.12 18.26
CA THR A 465 -21.68 0.10 19.71
C THR A 465 -22.33 -1.13 20.32
N ALA A 466 -21.52 -2.03 20.89
CA ALA A 466 -21.96 -3.29 21.48
C ALA A 466 -21.19 -3.57 22.78
N ASP A 467 -21.32 -2.69 23.76
CA ASP A 467 -20.49 -2.68 24.98
C ASP A 467 -20.55 -3.97 25.83
N LEU A 468 -21.60 -4.79 25.73
CA LEU A 468 -21.68 -6.08 26.44
C LEU A 468 -21.19 -7.28 25.62
N ALA A 469 -20.72 -7.05 24.39
CA ALA A 469 -20.35 -8.12 23.48
C ALA A 469 -19.03 -8.76 23.87
N THR A 470 -19.09 -9.91 24.55
CA THR A 470 -17.91 -10.75 24.85
C THR A 470 -17.25 -11.33 23.59
N GLY A 471 -18.01 -11.55 22.51
CA GLY A 471 -17.51 -12.04 21.24
C GLY A 471 -17.94 -11.13 20.08
N ALA A 472 -16.98 -10.56 19.37
CA ALA A 472 -17.24 -9.67 18.24
C ALA A 472 -16.50 -10.14 16.98
N THR A 473 -17.19 -10.22 15.85
CA THR A 473 -16.62 -10.57 14.54
C THR A 473 -16.86 -9.46 13.53
N PHE A 474 -15.82 -9.08 12.80
CA PHE A 474 -15.88 -8.04 11.76
C PHE A 474 -15.28 -8.54 10.45
N ALA A 475 -15.91 -8.18 9.34
CA ALA A 475 -15.41 -8.39 7.99
C ALA A 475 -15.76 -7.21 7.10
N SER A 476 -14.93 -6.97 6.08
CA SER A 476 -15.23 -6.07 4.98
C SER A 476 -15.62 -6.91 3.76
N SER A 477 -16.69 -6.50 3.06
CA SER A 477 -17.09 -7.08 1.77
C SER A 477 -16.69 -6.19 0.57
N ASP A 478 -16.36 -4.91 0.80
CA ASP A 478 -15.80 -4.00 -0.20
C ASP A 478 -14.32 -4.30 -0.48
N ALA A 479 -13.96 -4.32 -1.77
CA ALA A 479 -12.61 -4.55 -2.25
C ALA A 479 -11.62 -3.43 -1.86
N ASP A 480 -12.08 -2.19 -1.71
CA ASP A 480 -11.26 -1.05 -1.30
C ASP A 480 -11.03 -1.02 0.23
N GLY A 481 -11.87 -1.75 0.97
CA GLY A 481 -11.75 -2.00 2.40
C GLY A 481 -12.55 -1.05 3.28
N VAL A 482 -12.89 -1.50 4.49
CA VAL A 482 -13.84 -0.81 5.38
C VAL A 482 -13.21 -0.46 6.73
N THR A 483 -13.57 0.72 7.26
CA THR A 483 -13.33 1.12 8.63
C THR A 483 -14.58 0.98 9.50
N PHE A 484 -14.50 0.15 10.54
CA PHE A 484 -15.49 0.11 11.61
C PHE A 484 -15.04 1.01 12.77
N THR A 485 -15.89 1.92 13.23
CA THR A 485 -15.73 2.55 14.55
C THR A 485 -16.54 1.75 15.55
N ALA A 486 -15.87 1.06 16.48
CA ALA A 486 -16.48 0.08 17.36
C ALA A 486 -16.31 0.44 18.84
N GLY A 487 -17.42 0.43 19.59
CA GLY A 487 -17.40 0.43 21.07
C GLY A 487 -17.68 -0.98 21.61
N LEU A 488 -16.74 -1.56 22.37
CA LEU A 488 -16.73 -2.98 22.75
C LEU A 488 -16.25 -3.21 24.20
N ALA A 489 -16.75 -2.43 25.16
CA ALA A 489 -16.23 -2.36 26.53
C ALA A 489 -16.10 -3.67 27.33
N ALA A 490 -16.80 -4.75 26.94
CA ALA A 490 -16.76 -6.06 27.59
C ALA A 490 -16.28 -7.20 26.68
N VAL A 491 -15.59 -6.89 25.58
CA VAL A 491 -15.07 -7.91 24.68
C VAL A 491 -14.08 -8.81 25.39
N ASP A 492 -14.18 -10.12 25.15
CA ASP A 492 -13.17 -11.11 25.54
C ASP A 492 -12.41 -11.59 24.30
N THR A 493 -13.12 -11.67 23.17
CA THR A 493 -12.62 -12.14 21.88
C THR A 493 -13.09 -11.26 20.73
N LEU A 494 -12.15 -10.64 20.03
CA LEU A 494 -12.35 -9.93 18.76
C LEU A 494 -11.81 -10.76 17.60
N VAL A 495 -12.60 -10.94 16.55
CA VAL A 495 -12.25 -11.70 15.35
C VAL A 495 -12.30 -10.79 14.14
N MET A 496 -11.17 -10.64 13.46
CA MET A 496 -11.06 -9.99 12.16
C MET A 496 -11.02 -11.06 11.07
N THR A 497 -11.97 -11.05 10.12
CA THR A 497 -12.08 -12.08 9.07
C THR A 497 -12.39 -11.47 7.70
N GLY A 498 -12.45 -12.31 6.67
CA GLY A 498 -12.73 -11.90 5.29
C GLY A 498 -11.51 -11.96 4.37
N SER A 499 -11.58 -11.23 3.26
CA SER A 499 -10.52 -11.20 2.25
C SER A 499 -10.10 -9.80 1.80
N ASN A 500 -10.72 -8.75 2.34
CA ASN A 500 -10.47 -7.36 1.97
C ASN A 500 -9.86 -6.58 3.13
N ALA A 501 -9.29 -5.41 2.86
CA ALA A 501 -8.68 -4.60 3.89
C ALA A 501 -9.71 -4.22 4.97
N LEU A 502 -9.32 -4.33 6.24
CA LEU A 502 -10.21 -4.11 7.37
C LEU A 502 -9.51 -3.28 8.43
N THR A 503 -10.10 -2.13 8.76
CA THR A 503 -9.68 -1.30 9.88
C THR A 503 -10.77 -1.29 10.95
N ILE A 504 -10.39 -1.48 12.21
CA ILE A 504 -11.31 -1.27 13.34
C ILE A 504 -10.71 -0.17 14.22
N THR A 505 -11.42 0.96 14.29
CA THR A 505 -11.16 2.04 15.24
C THR A 505 -11.79 1.69 16.58
N ILE A 506 -10.97 1.57 17.62
CA ILE A 506 -11.37 1.06 18.93
C ILE A 506 -10.56 1.71 20.06
N ASP A 507 -11.16 1.83 21.23
CA ASP A 507 -10.48 2.19 22.47
C ASP A 507 -9.50 1.07 22.88
N ALA A 508 -8.25 1.41 23.18
CA ALA A 508 -7.26 0.40 23.54
C ALA A 508 -7.52 -0.23 24.92
N ALA A 509 -8.27 0.45 25.80
CA ALA A 509 -8.69 -0.09 27.09
C ALA A 509 -9.66 -1.28 26.95
N ASP A 510 -10.40 -1.34 25.83
CA ASP A 510 -11.30 -2.46 25.52
C ASP A 510 -10.51 -3.73 25.13
N LEU A 511 -9.18 -3.63 24.92
CA LEU A 511 -8.30 -4.72 24.47
C LEU A 511 -7.14 -5.02 25.45
N ASP A 512 -7.22 -4.51 26.69
CA ASP A 512 -6.34 -4.86 27.80
C ASP A 512 -6.41 -6.33 28.25
N THR A 513 -5.60 -7.16 27.60
CA THR A 513 -5.41 -8.63 27.78
C THR A 513 -6.38 -9.54 27.03
N GLU A 514 -7.33 -8.96 26.30
CA GLU A 514 -8.29 -9.65 25.45
C GLU A 514 -7.64 -10.36 24.27
N THR A 515 -8.35 -11.35 23.71
CA THR A 515 -7.86 -12.11 22.57
C THR A 515 -8.33 -11.48 21.26
N VAL A 516 -7.40 -10.98 20.44
CA VAL A 516 -7.72 -10.57 19.06
C VAL A 516 -7.14 -11.57 18.08
N THR A 517 -8.01 -12.21 17.30
CA THR A 517 -7.63 -13.16 16.25
C THR A 517 -7.86 -12.56 14.88
N ASN A 518 -7.04 -12.97 13.92
CA ASN A 518 -7.14 -12.51 12.54
C ASN A 518 -7.06 -13.68 11.57
N THR A 519 -8.16 -13.93 10.88
CA THR A 519 -8.29 -14.87 9.76
C THR A 519 -8.47 -14.16 8.43
N ASN A 520 -8.48 -12.81 8.42
CA ASN A 520 -8.50 -12.04 7.19
C ASN A 520 -7.23 -12.31 6.38
N THR A 521 -7.39 -12.54 5.07
CA THR A 521 -6.25 -12.77 4.17
C THR A 521 -5.61 -11.48 3.65
N ALA A 522 -6.29 -10.34 3.78
CA ALA A 522 -5.76 -9.02 3.47
C ALA A 522 -5.22 -8.32 4.74
N THR A 523 -4.96 -7.01 4.64
CA THR A 523 -4.45 -6.22 5.76
C THR A 523 -5.54 -5.98 6.81
N SER A 524 -5.23 -6.31 8.07
CA SER A 524 -6.07 -6.01 9.23
C SER A 524 -5.35 -5.02 10.14
N THR A 525 -6.02 -3.91 10.45
CA THR A 525 -5.47 -2.83 11.29
C THR A 525 -6.41 -2.53 12.45
N LEU A 526 -5.87 -2.46 13.67
CA LEU A 526 -6.54 -1.81 14.79
C LEU A 526 -6.06 -0.36 14.86
N ASN A 527 -6.98 0.57 14.70
CA ASN A 527 -6.75 1.98 14.89
C ASN A 527 -7.09 2.36 16.35
N LEU A 528 -6.06 2.54 17.16
CA LEU A 528 -6.20 2.72 18.60
C LEU A 528 -6.46 4.18 18.97
N THR A 529 -7.46 4.44 19.81
CA THR A 529 -7.90 5.82 20.14
C THR A 529 -7.57 6.29 21.57
N ASP A 530 -7.13 5.40 22.47
CA ASP A 530 -7.01 5.70 23.92
C ASP A 530 -5.64 6.23 24.39
N SER A 531 -5.65 6.69 25.64
CA SER A 531 -4.82 7.63 26.39
C SER A 531 -4.22 7.02 27.66
N GLY A 532 -4.26 5.68 27.80
CA GLY A 532 -3.76 4.89 28.94
C GLY A 532 -2.50 4.06 28.64
N ASN A 533 -2.08 3.28 29.62
CA ASN A 533 -1.10 2.21 29.41
C ASN A 533 -1.85 0.91 29.21
N HIS A 534 -1.55 0.17 28.15
CA HIS A 534 -2.35 -0.98 27.74
C HIS A 534 -1.53 -2.27 27.55
N ASP A 535 -2.13 -3.43 27.80
CA ASP A 535 -1.57 -4.75 27.47
C ASP A 535 -2.27 -5.38 26.26
N LEU A 536 -1.79 -5.03 25.06
CA LEU A 536 -2.26 -5.52 23.77
C LEU A 536 -1.53 -6.81 23.32
N SER A 537 -0.89 -7.52 24.24
CA SER A 537 -0.19 -8.77 23.92
C SER A 537 -1.08 -9.93 23.49
N GLY A 538 -2.39 -9.84 23.73
CA GLY A 538 -3.38 -10.79 23.23
C GLY A 538 -3.76 -10.56 21.76
N VAL A 539 -3.24 -9.50 21.13
CA VAL A 539 -3.45 -9.21 19.72
C VAL A 539 -2.56 -10.09 18.84
N ALA A 540 -3.16 -10.78 17.86
CA ALA A 540 -2.44 -11.56 16.87
C ALA A 540 -1.42 -10.70 16.09
N THR A 541 -0.22 -11.22 15.88
CA THR A 541 0.88 -10.50 15.21
C THR A 541 0.64 -10.18 13.73
N SER A 542 -0.39 -10.79 13.13
CA SER A 542 -0.86 -10.46 11.78
C SER A 542 -1.78 -9.23 11.73
N VAL A 543 -2.12 -8.66 12.89
CA VAL A 543 -2.87 -7.40 13.01
C VAL A 543 -1.88 -6.27 13.25
N LYS A 544 -2.01 -5.18 12.49
CA LYS A 544 -1.21 -3.97 12.67
C LYS A 544 -1.85 -3.09 13.74
N LEU A 545 -1.06 -2.55 14.66
CA LEU A 545 -1.50 -1.64 15.72
C LEU A 545 -1.18 -0.20 15.32
N ARG A 546 -2.15 0.56 14.81
CA ARG A 546 -1.96 1.97 14.48
C ARG A 546 -2.17 2.84 15.70
N LEU A 547 -1.20 3.69 16.00
CA LEU A 547 -1.33 4.72 17.03
C LEU A 547 -2.14 5.90 16.44
N GLY A 548 -3.47 5.76 16.46
CA GLY A 548 -4.41 6.73 15.88
C GLY A 548 -4.68 7.96 16.74
N SER A 549 -4.07 8.02 17.93
CA SER A 549 -4.18 9.10 18.91
C SER A 549 -2.79 9.46 19.46
N ASP A 550 -2.77 10.34 20.46
CA ASP A 550 -1.55 10.74 21.16
C ASP A 550 -1.15 9.68 22.21
N PHE A 551 -0.09 8.91 21.94
CA PHE A 551 0.50 7.92 22.83
C PHE A 551 1.69 8.49 23.63
N ASP A 552 1.81 9.81 23.74
CA ASP A 552 2.86 10.47 24.50
C ASP A 552 2.87 9.99 25.95
N THR A 553 4.05 9.56 26.41
CA THR A 553 4.30 9.06 27.78
C THR A 553 3.49 7.80 28.15
N ARG A 554 2.89 7.13 27.18
CA ARG A 554 2.15 5.88 27.37
C ARG A 554 3.05 4.67 27.14
N ASN A 555 2.71 3.56 27.79
CA ASN A 555 3.33 2.26 27.58
C ASN A 555 2.34 1.26 27.02
N THR A 556 2.65 0.71 25.85
CA THR A 556 1.89 -0.37 25.22
C THR A 556 2.67 -1.67 25.32
N THR A 557 2.13 -2.65 26.04
CA THR A 557 2.70 -4.00 26.11
C THR A 557 2.19 -4.83 24.94
N VAL A 558 3.09 -5.51 24.22
CA VAL A 558 2.76 -6.28 23.02
C VAL A 558 3.45 -7.64 22.99
N ALA A 559 2.95 -8.56 22.15
CA ALA A 559 3.62 -9.82 21.88
C ALA A 559 4.89 -9.61 21.02
N THR A 560 5.82 -10.56 21.05
CA THR A 560 6.94 -10.57 20.09
C THR A 560 6.42 -10.68 18.66
N ASN A 561 7.06 -9.99 17.72
CA ASN A 561 6.67 -9.81 16.32
C ASN A 561 5.39 -8.98 16.09
N ALA A 562 4.89 -8.26 17.10
CA ALA A 562 3.86 -7.26 16.88
C ALA A 562 4.36 -6.16 15.91
N THR A 563 3.43 -5.56 15.18
CA THR A 563 3.70 -4.43 14.28
C THR A 563 2.95 -3.20 14.78
N VAL A 564 3.70 -2.14 15.12
CA VAL A 564 3.15 -0.84 15.55
C VAL A 564 3.34 0.17 14.43
N LEU A 565 2.27 0.84 14.02
CA LEU A 565 2.29 1.87 12.99
C LEU A 565 2.35 3.27 13.62
N LEU A 566 3.33 4.06 13.16
CA LEU A 566 3.46 5.47 13.43
C LEU A 566 2.84 6.23 12.27
N ASP A 567 1.81 7.01 12.57
CA ASP A 567 1.05 7.72 11.55
C ASP A 567 1.64 9.09 11.25
N ALA A 568 1.78 9.43 9.97
CA ALA A 568 2.25 10.73 9.51
C ALA A 568 1.30 11.86 9.91
N GLU A 569 0.00 11.54 10.05
CA GLU A 569 -0.98 12.52 10.50
C GLU A 569 -0.95 12.75 12.02
N MET A 570 -0.42 11.80 12.81
CA MET A 570 -0.47 11.83 14.28
C MET A 570 0.92 11.96 14.90
N ALA A 571 1.40 13.21 14.98
CA ALA A 571 2.64 13.54 15.66
C ALA A 571 2.62 13.12 17.14
N GLN A 572 3.63 12.35 17.55
CA GLN A 572 3.86 11.94 18.93
C GLN A 572 4.88 12.92 19.55
N THR A 573 4.41 13.89 20.32
CA THR A 573 5.25 15.00 20.82
C THR A 573 6.04 14.67 22.08
N GLY A 574 5.87 13.46 22.60
CA GLY A 574 6.50 12.89 23.78
C GLY A 574 7.07 11.50 23.51
N THR A 575 7.49 10.83 24.58
CA THR A 575 8.09 9.49 24.45
C THR A 575 7.02 8.43 24.30
N VAL A 576 7.01 7.73 23.17
CA VAL A 576 6.21 6.52 22.98
C VAL A 576 6.97 5.34 23.58
N THR A 577 6.34 4.54 24.43
CA THR A 577 6.95 3.34 25.01
C THR A 577 6.22 2.08 24.55
N VAL A 578 6.98 1.10 24.05
CA VAL A 578 6.48 -0.25 23.73
C VAL A 578 7.30 -1.26 24.50
N THR A 579 6.64 -2.18 25.20
CA THR A 579 7.28 -3.22 26.01
C THR A 579 6.86 -4.60 25.53
N SER A 580 7.78 -5.56 25.48
CA SER A 580 7.37 -6.95 25.23
C SER A 580 6.66 -7.55 26.44
N LYS A 581 5.67 -8.41 26.24
CA LYS A 581 5.12 -9.20 27.37
C LYS A 581 6.11 -10.24 27.91
N ASP A 582 6.97 -10.76 27.03
CA ASP A 582 7.88 -11.86 27.36
C ASP A 582 9.26 -11.35 27.76
N ALA A 583 9.37 -10.68 28.91
CA ALA A 583 10.61 -10.11 29.44
C ALA A 583 11.81 -11.08 29.52
N THR A 584 11.54 -12.40 29.54
CA THR A 584 12.58 -13.44 29.65
C THR A 584 13.06 -13.97 28.30
N LEU A 585 12.38 -13.63 27.20
CA LEU A 585 12.72 -14.14 25.87
C LEU A 585 13.82 -13.27 25.25
N THR A 586 15.01 -13.85 25.09
CA THR A 586 16.19 -13.13 24.55
C THR A 586 16.14 -12.88 23.04
N THR A 587 15.04 -13.23 22.39
CA THR A 587 14.85 -13.15 20.93
C THR A 587 13.61 -12.36 20.56
N ASN A 588 13.10 -11.52 21.48
CA ASN A 588 11.95 -10.66 21.21
C ASN A 588 12.25 -9.73 20.03
N VAL A 589 11.28 -9.64 19.13
CA VAL A 589 11.30 -8.76 17.95
C VAL A 589 10.14 -7.78 18.05
N ILE A 590 10.37 -6.53 17.68
CA ILE A 590 9.32 -5.53 17.44
C ILE A 590 9.46 -5.00 16.01
N ASN A 591 8.33 -4.82 15.33
CA ASN A 591 8.28 -4.14 14.05
C ASN A 591 7.61 -2.78 14.26
N ILE A 592 8.30 -1.72 13.88
CA ILE A 592 7.77 -0.36 13.79
C ILE A 592 7.65 -0.07 12.30
N ALA A 593 6.53 0.50 11.87
CA ALA A 593 6.38 0.93 10.48
C ALA A 593 5.73 2.31 10.44
N THR A 594 5.98 3.08 9.40
CA THR A 594 5.23 4.33 9.15
C THR A 594 3.95 4.03 8.39
N THR A 595 2.98 4.94 8.46
CA THR A 595 1.77 4.93 7.64
C THR A 595 1.37 6.37 7.33
N ASP A 596 0.78 6.59 6.16
CA ASP A 596 0.14 7.84 5.75
C ASP A 596 -1.31 7.50 5.41
N THR A 597 -2.24 8.01 6.22
CA THR A 597 -3.68 7.81 6.05
C THR A 597 -4.34 8.91 5.22
N VAL A 598 -3.64 10.02 4.95
CA VAL A 598 -4.14 11.15 4.18
C VAL A 598 -3.26 11.40 2.96
N THR A 599 -3.52 10.68 1.88
CA THR A 599 -2.73 10.71 0.65
C THR A 599 -2.93 11.98 -0.22
N THR A 600 -3.32 13.12 0.36
CA THR A 600 -3.49 14.37 -0.37
C THR A 600 -2.16 15.13 -0.47
N THR A 601 -1.91 15.83 -1.58
CA THR A 601 -0.63 16.53 -1.86
C THR A 601 -0.29 17.70 -0.90
N THR A 602 -1.03 17.87 0.19
CA THR A 602 -0.83 18.88 1.24
C THR A 602 -0.66 18.25 2.62
N ALA A 603 -0.73 16.92 2.73
CA ALA A 603 -0.56 16.19 3.98
C ALA A 603 0.91 16.13 4.40
N ASP A 604 1.13 15.87 5.68
CA ASP A 604 2.47 15.68 6.24
C ASP A 604 2.96 14.29 5.84
N GLU A 605 4.02 14.21 5.05
CA GLU A 605 4.62 12.92 4.65
C GLU A 605 5.62 12.43 5.72
N VAL A 606 5.55 12.94 6.96
CA VAL A 606 6.51 12.66 8.03
C VAL A 606 5.81 12.18 9.31
N ALA A 607 6.05 10.92 9.68
CA ALA A 607 5.79 10.40 11.01
C ALA A 607 6.76 11.02 12.02
N ASN A 608 6.30 12.07 12.70
CA ASN A 608 7.07 12.82 13.70
C ASN A 608 6.90 12.19 15.09
N VAL A 609 8.01 11.76 15.70
CA VAL A 609 8.01 11.20 17.06
C VAL A 609 9.11 11.85 17.90
N ALA A 610 8.79 12.26 19.13
CA ALA A 610 9.76 12.93 19.98
C ALA A 610 10.80 11.98 20.55
N ALA A 611 10.42 10.79 21.01
CA ALA A 611 11.36 9.72 21.36
C ALA A 611 10.64 8.37 21.36
N LEU A 612 11.39 7.29 21.17
CA LEU A 612 10.85 5.94 21.17
C LEU A 612 11.61 5.06 22.18
N THR A 613 10.90 4.46 23.13
CA THR A 613 11.48 3.52 24.10
C THR A 613 10.93 2.12 23.84
N LEU A 614 11.79 1.19 23.43
CA LEU A 614 11.44 -0.19 23.10
C LEU A 614 12.07 -1.14 24.12
N ALA A 615 11.31 -1.49 25.15
CA ALA A 615 11.79 -2.31 26.25
C ALA A 615 11.68 -3.80 25.94
N GLU A 616 12.71 -4.55 26.34
CA GLU A 616 12.72 -6.03 26.30
C GLU A 616 12.74 -6.64 24.89
N PHE A 617 13.09 -5.88 23.85
CA PHE A 617 13.29 -6.38 22.48
C PHE A 617 14.77 -6.56 22.16
N ALA A 618 15.12 -7.69 21.54
CA ALA A 618 16.48 -8.00 21.08
C ALA A 618 16.75 -7.48 19.66
N THR A 619 15.69 -7.36 18.85
CA THR A 619 15.73 -6.85 17.48
C THR A 619 14.60 -5.85 17.28
N VAL A 620 14.94 -4.71 16.68
CA VAL A 620 14.00 -3.66 16.28
C VAL A 620 14.02 -3.56 14.77
N ASN A 621 12.91 -3.84 14.12
CA ASN A 621 12.74 -3.60 12.69
C ASN A 621 11.97 -2.29 12.50
N ILE A 622 12.41 -1.44 11.59
CA ILE A 622 11.77 -0.17 11.23
C ILE A 622 11.53 -0.19 9.72
N ASP A 623 10.27 -0.01 9.31
CA ASP A 623 9.86 0.03 7.91
C ASP A 623 9.30 1.41 7.56
N ALA A 624 10.07 2.20 6.82
CA ALA A 624 9.71 3.54 6.35
C ALA A 624 9.30 3.52 4.87
N THR A 625 8.39 2.61 4.51
CA THR A 625 7.87 2.52 3.12
C THR A 625 6.71 3.49 2.85
N ALA A 626 5.94 3.87 3.88
CA ALA A 626 4.71 4.63 3.66
C ALA A 626 4.85 6.15 3.90
N ALA A 627 5.80 6.55 4.73
CA ALA A 627 6.09 7.95 5.07
C ALA A 627 7.50 8.06 5.67
N ASN A 628 8.06 9.28 5.64
CA ASN A 628 9.32 9.60 6.30
C ASN A 628 9.21 9.40 7.81
N LEU A 629 10.28 9.00 8.47
CA LEU A 629 10.35 8.88 9.93
C LEU A 629 11.33 9.88 10.50
N THR A 630 10.89 10.72 11.42
CA THR A 630 11.78 11.64 12.15
C THR A 630 11.65 11.44 13.66
N LEU A 631 12.73 11.00 14.30
CA LEU A 631 12.88 11.01 15.76
C LEU A 631 13.65 12.26 16.18
N THR A 632 13.01 13.18 16.88
CA THR A 632 13.69 14.42 17.37
C THR A 632 14.52 14.19 18.63
N GLY A 633 14.27 13.10 19.35
CA GLY A 633 15.03 12.57 20.47
C GLY A 633 15.44 11.12 20.22
N ASP A 634 15.76 10.40 21.30
CA ASP A 634 16.44 9.11 21.19
C ASP A 634 15.49 7.94 20.87
N LEU A 635 15.96 7.01 20.04
CA LEU A 635 15.48 5.63 20.03
C LEU A 635 16.23 4.83 21.11
N THR A 636 15.56 4.44 22.18
CA THR A 636 16.14 3.68 23.28
C THR A 636 15.59 2.26 23.33
N ALA A 637 16.45 1.27 23.06
CA ALA A 637 16.13 -0.16 23.16
C ALA A 637 17.25 -0.91 23.90
N THR A 638 17.22 -0.85 25.24
CA THR A 638 18.34 -1.30 26.10
C THR A 638 18.62 -2.81 26.10
N GLU A 639 17.84 -3.60 25.37
CA GLU A 639 18.09 -5.03 25.16
C GLU A 639 18.42 -5.37 23.70
N ALA A 640 18.25 -4.40 22.79
CA ALA A 640 18.44 -4.61 21.36
C ALA A 640 19.92 -4.55 20.99
N THR A 641 20.37 -5.51 20.19
CA THR A 641 21.72 -5.46 19.58
C THR A 641 21.65 -5.17 18.09
N SER A 642 20.46 -5.26 17.49
CA SER A 642 20.25 -5.11 16.05
C SER A 642 19.03 -4.24 15.78
N PHE A 643 19.26 -3.19 15.00
CA PHE A 643 18.25 -2.31 14.42
C PHE A 643 18.28 -2.52 12.91
N VAL A 644 17.19 -2.96 12.32
CA VAL A 644 17.07 -3.19 10.87
C VAL A 644 16.12 -2.15 10.31
N ILE A 645 16.55 -1.41 9.29
CA ILE A 645 15.77 -0.32 8.70
C ILE A 645 15.57 -0.60 7.21
N THR A 646 14.33 -0.49 6.76
CA THR A 646 13.91 -0.74 5.37
C THR A 646 12.96 0.36 4.90
N GLY A 647 12.67 0.39 3.61
CA GLY A 647 11.71 1.31 2.99
C GLY A 647 12.37 2.21 1.95
N ASP A 648 11.59 3.12 1.40
CA ASP A 648 12.01 4.06 0.36
C ASP A 648 11.94 5.53 0.78
N GLU A 649 11.32 5.82 1.93
CA GLU A 649 11.27 7.16 2.53
C GLU A 649 12.47 7.43 3.45
N ASN A 650 12.69 8.70 3.78
CA ASN A 650 13.84 9.10 4.59
C ASN A 650 13.62 8.78 6.07
N VAL A 651 14.71 8.43 6.75
CA VAL A 651 14.73 8.11 8.17
C VAL A 651 15.76 8.97 8.87
N THR A 652 15.31 9.78 9.83
CA THR A 652 16.16 10.64 10.64
C THR A 652 16.11 10.20 12.10
N PHE A 653 17.29 9.85 12.62
CA PHE A 653 17.50 9.58 14.04
C PHE A 653 18.42 10.63 14.63
N THR A 654 18.03 11.18 15.80
CA THR A 654 18.99 11.83 16.69
C THR A 654 19.98 10.78 17.17
N GLN A 655 19.62 9.97 18.19
CA GLN A 655 20.46 8.86 18.66
C GLN A 655 19.72 7.51 18.61
N VAL A 656 20.49 6.42 18.56
CA VAL A 656 20.01 5.03 18.67
C VAL A 656 20.79 4.33 19.77
N VAL A 657 20.15 4.11 20.90
CA VAL A 657 20.73 3.53 22.12
C VAL A 657 20.30 2.08 22.25
N GLY A 658 21.26 1.16 22.14
CA GLY A 658 21.02 -0.28 22.24
C GLY A 658 21.40 -0.87 23.60
N LYS A 659 21.57 -2.19 23.62
CA LYS A 659 22.00 -2.97 24.79
C LYS A 659 23.40 -2.62 25.28
N SER A 660 24.28 -2.39 24.32
CA SER A 660 25.69 -2.11 24.55
C SER A 660 26.24 -1.35 23.35
N THR A 661 27.47 -0.89 23.49
CA THR A 661 28.19 -0.14 22.45
C THR A 661 28.41 -0.96 21.16
N GLY A 662 28.30 -2.29 21.22
CA GLY A 662 28.34 -3.17 20.04
C GLY A 662 27.01 -3.35 19.29
N SER A 663 26.02 -2.51 19.53
CA SER A 663 24.74 -2.56 18.80
C SER A 663 24.90 -2.02 17.39
N THR A 664 24.16 -2.56 16.43
CA THR A 664 24.33 -2.25 15.00
C THR A 664 23.05 -1.72 14.35
N ILE A 665 23.17 -0.70 13.51
CA ILE A 665 22.14 -0.24 12.57
C ILE A 665 22.43 -0.88 11.21
N ASN A 666 21.46 -1.60 10.66
CA ASN A 666 21.51 -2.18 9.32
C ASN A 666 20.35 -1.63 8.48
N ALA A 667 20.66 -0.60 7.70
CA ALA A 667 19.76 0.04 6.74
C ALA A 667 20.13 -0.29 5.28
N ALA A 668 20.79 -1.42 5.02
CA ALA A 668 21.22 -1.80 3.67
C ALA A 668 20.08 -1.97 2.65
N ALA A 669 18.84 -2.13 3.13
CA ALA A 669 17.64 -2.24 2.29
C ALA A 669 16.77 -0.97 2.31
N LEU A 670 17.26 0.13 2.89
CA LEU A 670 16.64 1.45 2.77
C LEU A 670 17.07 2.09 1.45
N THR A 671 16.14 2.63 0.66
CA THR A 671 16.48 3.42 -0.53
C THR A 671 16.33 4.92 -0.32
N GLY A 672 15.59 5.33 0.72
CA GLY A 672 15.58 6.70 1.21
C GLY A 672 16.87 7.07 1.95
N VAL A 673 16.98 8.34 2.36
CA VAL A 673 18.15 8.86 3.07
C VAL A 673 18.10 8.47 4.56
N LEU A 674 19.15 7.84 5.05
CA LEU A 674 19.41 7.70 6.48
C LEU A 674 20.20 8.90 6.99
N THR A 675 19.64 9.61 7.97
CA THR A 675 20.35 10.65 8.73
C THR A 675 20.58 10.19 10.17
N TYR A 676 21.84 10.17 10.62
CA TYR A 676 22.20 9.68 11.96
C TYR A 676 23.40 10.40 12.58
N ALA A 677 23.37 10.63 13.90
CA ALA A 677 24.45 11.26 14.63
C ALA A 677 25.17 10.33 15.62
N PHE A 678 26.49 10.35 15.56
CA PHE A 678 27.41 9.78 16.55
C PHE A 678 27.82 10.84 17.57
N ASP A 679 27.69 10.50 18.86
CA ASP A 679 28.04 11.39 19.97
C ASP A 679 28.58 10.60 21.19
N ALA A 680 28.70 11.29 22.32
CA ALA A 680 29.11 10.73 23.60
C ALA A 680 27.93 10.14 24.39
N THR A 681 26.90 9.58 23.75
CA THR A 681 25.81 8.88 24.44
C THR A 681 26.23 7.45 24.78
N ALA A 682 25.87 6.97 25.98
CA ALA A 682 26.23 5.62 26.42
C ALA A 682 25.41 4.55 25.65
N ASN A 683 26.06 3.45 25.26
CA ASN A 683 25.45 2.34 24.50
C ASN A 683 24.86 2.73 23.14
N LEU A 684 25.39 3.80 22.54
CA LEU A 684 25.06 4.19 21.17
C LEU A 684 25.36 3.04 20.20
N ALA A 685 24.60 2.94 19.11
CA ALA A 685 24.87 2.02 18.01
C ALA A 685 26.08 2.52 17.18
N GLU A 686 27.26 1.96 17.44
CA GLU A 686 28.52 2.47 16.88
C GLU A 686 28.83 1.92 15.48
N THR A 687 28.07 0.94 15.00
CA THR A 687 28.24 0.35 13.67
C THR A 687 26.98 0.55 12.84
N VAL A 688 27.12 1.21 11.69
CA VAL A 688 26.03 1.55 10.79
C VAL A 688 26.36 1.06 9.39
N THR A 689 25.40 0.36 8.78
CA THR A 689 25.38 0.09 7.35
C THR A 689 24.17 0.78 6.76
N SER A 690 24.36 1.55 5.69
CA SER A 690 23.28 2.26 5.02
C SER A 690 23.06 1.78 3.58
N GLY A 691 22.12 2.41 2.88
CA GLY A 691 21.41 1.84 1.75
C GLY A 691 21.80 2.49 0.42
N THR A 692 20.81 2.74 -0.44
CA THR A 692 21.05 3.38 -1.74
C THR A 692 20.79 4.89 -1.76
N GLY A 693 20.38 5.46 -0.63
CA GLY A 693 20.13 6.89 -0.47
C GLY A 693 21.43 7.70 -0.41
N ASN A 694 21.31 9.03 -0.41
CA ASN A 694 22.44 9.91 -0.14
C ASN A 694 22.54 10.12 1.37
N ASP A 695 23.12 9.16 2.07
CA ASP A 695 23.08 9.04 3.52
C ASP A 695 23.97 10.08 4.22
N ILE A 696 23.53 10.53 5.39
CA ILE A 696 24.15 11.64 6.12
C ILE A 696 24.49 11.19 7.54
N PHE A 697 25.77 11.26 7.89
CA PHE A 697 26.27 10.95 9.21
C PHE A 697 26.97 12.15 9.83
N THR A 698 26.74 12.41 11.11
CA THR A 698 27.48 13.45 11.85
C THR A 698 28.19 12.85 13.05
N VAL A 699 29.47 13.16 13.25
CA VAL A 699 30.27 12.73 14.40
C VAL A 699 30.66 13.95 15.21
N SER A 700 30.02 14.14 16.35
CA SER A 700 30.08 15.39 17.13
C SER A 700 30.94 15.33 18.39
N ALA A 701 31.24 14.12 18.88
CA ALA A 701 32.09 13.87 20.03
C ALA A 701 32.64 12.44 20.00
N ALA A 702 33.62 12.15 20.85
CA ALA A 702 34.13 10.80 21.02
C ALA A 702 33.09 9.88 21.70
N SER A 703 33.11 8.58 21.34
CA SER A 703 32.29 7.58 22.04
C SER A 703 32.68 7.49 23.51
N ASN A 704 31.68 7.34 24.39
CA ASN A 704 31.88 6.98 25.79
C ASN A 704 32.58 5.61 25.98
N SER A 705 32.54 4.74 24.97
CA SER A 705 33.04 3.37 25.06
C SER A 705 34.54 3.23 24.79
N GLY A 706 35.13 4.22 24.12
CA GLY A 706 36.49 4.13 23.57
C GLY A 706 36.63 3.26 22.31
N ASN A 707 35.52 2.75 21.75
CA ASN A 707 35.50 2.02 20.48
C ASN A 707 35.60 2.97 19.27
N THR A 708 35.85 2.36 18.10
CA THR A 708 35.86 3.03 16.79
C THR A 708 34.46 3.04 16.20
N PHE A 709 33.96 4.22 15.77
CA PHE A 709 32.73 4.30 14.99
C PHE A 709 32.92 3.65 13.61
N SER A 710 31.94 2.94 13.09
CA SER A 710 32.04 2.24 11.81
C SER A 710 30.85 2.59 10.93
N VAL A 711 31.11 3.22 9.79
CA VAL A 711 30.12 3.54 8.76
C VAL A 711 30.46 2.77 7.49
N THR A 712 29.51 2.02 6.97
CA THR A 712 29.56 1.45 5.62
C THR A 712 28.36 1.97 4.87
N SER A 713 28.58 2.98 4.03
CA SER A 713 27.53 3.49 3.17
C SER A 713 27.46 2.66 1.88
N GLY A 714 26.27 2.57 1.33
CA GLY A 714 25.94 1.59 0.30
C GLY A 714 26.25 2.12 -1.09
N THR A 715 25.23 2.60 -1.77
CA THR A 715 25.41 3.32 -3.03
C THR A 715 24.82 4.70 -2.91
N GLY A 716 25.39 5.73 -3.52
CA GLY A 716 24.81 7.07 -3.39
C GLY A 716 25.88 8.14 -3.47
N THR A 717 25.57 9.32 -2.98
CA THR A 717 26.59 10.32 -2.62
C THR A 717 26.49 10.52 -1.12
N ASP A 718 27.27 9.75 -0.37
CA ASP A 718 27.15 9.67 1.08
C ASP A 718 28.11 10.65 1.75
N THR A 719 27.69 11.21 2.89
CA THR A 719 28.48 12.20 3.61
C THR A 719 28.63 11.85 5.09
N VAL A 720 29.87 11.74 5.55
CA VAL A 720 30.21 11.73 6.97
C VAL A 720 30.81 13.09 7.34
N THR A 721 30.16 13.84 8.22
CA THR A 721 30.69 15.09 8.78
C THR A 721 31.26 14.85 10.16
N MET A 722 32.51 15.25 10.41
CA MET A 722 33.16 15.14 11.72
C MET A 722 33.46 16.53 12.26
N THR A 723 32.93 16.85 13.46
CA THR A 723 33.26 18.07 14.20
C THR A 723 34.15 17.79 15.44
N ALA A 724 34.50 16.52 15.66
CA ALA A 724 35.43 16.08 16.70
C ALA A 724 36.37 15.00 16.16
N ALA A 725 37.66 15.08 16.54
CA ALA A 725 38.64 14.07 16.16
C ALA A 725 38.48 12.82 17.04
N THR A 726 38.01 11.73 16.44
CA THR A 726 37.76 10.45 17.10
C THR A 726 38.08 9.29 16.16
N ASN A 727 38.09 8.07 16.71
CA ASN A 727 38.28 6.85 15.95
C ASN A 727 37.07 6.58 15.04
N ILE A 728 37.30 6.47 13.73
CA ILE A 728 36.29 6.10 12.74
C ILE A 728 36.86 5.19 11.63
N THR A 729 36.05 4.24 11.17
CA THR A 729 36.20 3.55 9.90
C THR A 729 35.04 3.94 9.00
N TYR A 730 35.33 4.50 7.83
CA TYR A 730 34.34 4.91 6.84
C TYR A 730 34.61 4.21 5.51
N ASN A 731 33.64 3.41 5.09
CA ASN A 731 33.58 2.85 3.75
C ASN A 731 32.45 3.54 2.97
N GLY A 732 32.79 4.36 1.97
CA GLY A 732 31.80 5.12 1.19
C GLY A 732 30.95 4.24 0.26
N GLY A 733 31.47 3.08 -0.12
CA GLY A 733 30.74 2.15 -0.98
C GLY A 733 30.85 2.53 -2.46
N ALA A 734 29.73 2.57 -3.18
CA ALA A 734 29.73 2.92 -4.60
C ALA A 734 29.07 4.28 -4.80
N GLY A 735 29.85 5.27 -5.18
CA GLY A 735 29.32 6.63 -5.16
C GLY A 735 30.36 7.68 -5.44
N VAL A 736 30.00 8.91 -5.13
CA VAL A 736 30.99 9.95 -4.84
C VAL A 736 30.80 10.31 -3.38
N ASP A 737 31.65 9.73 -2.54
CA ASP A 737 31.44 9.75 -1.10
C ASP A 737 32.40 10.75 -0.44
N THR A 738 31.85 11.52 0.51
CA THR A 738 32.53 12.65 1.13
C THR A 738 32.77 12.41 2.61
N LEU A 739 34.01 12.55 3.05
CA LEU A 739 34.33 12.83 4.45
C LEU A 739 34.50 14.35 4.60
N LYS A 740 33.59 14.99 5.33
CA LYS A 740 33.71 16.40 5.73
C LYS A 740 34.35 16.48 7.11
N LEU A 741 35.47 17.20 7.23
CA LEU A 741 36.14 17.50 8.48
C LEU A 741 35.90 18.97 8.81
N ASP A 742 34.93 19.22 9.69
CA ASP A 742 34.37 20.52 9.99
C ASP A 742 34.95 21.03 11.33
N ALA A 743 36.07 21.76 11.25
CA ALA A 743 36.78 22.24 12.42
C ALA A 743 36.46 23.70 12.73
N ALA A 744 35.87 23.96 13.90
CA ALA A 744 35.71 25.34 14.38
C ALA A 744 37.06 26.09 14.55
N THR A 745 38.16 25.36 14.77
CA THR A 745 39.53 25.87 14.70
C THR A 745 40.50 24.83 14.14
N THR A 746 40.56 23.66 14.78
CA THR A 746 41.50 22.59 14.44
C THR A 746 40.92 21.21 14.75
N LEU A 747 41.12 20.23 13.88
CA LEU A 747 40.89 18.80 14.13
C LEU A 747 42.19 18.02 13.89
N ASP A 748 42.65 17.31 14.92
CA ASP A 748 43.90 16.53 14.85
C ASP A 748 43.63 15.03 15.02
N PHE A 749 43.79 14.29 13.91
CA PHE A 749 43.64 12.84 13.86
C PHE A 749 44.95 12.08 14.11
N SER A 750 46.04 12.75 14.49
CA SER A 750 47.34 12.09 14.71
C SER A 750 47.36 11.08 15.86
N THR A 751 46.36 11.10 16.74
CA THR A 751 46.18 10.12 17.83
C THR A 751 44.94 9.24 17.68
N SER A 752 44.17 9.44 16.60
CA SER A 752 42.92 8.76 16.31
C SER A 752 43.11 7.76 15.16
N THR A 753 42.31 6.69 15.14
CA THR A 753 42.25 5.79 13.99
C THR A 753 41.25 6.34 12.98
N LEU A 754 41.73 6.95 11.90
CA LEU A 754 40.93 7.30 10.73
C LEU A 754 41.20 6.24 9.65
N SER A 755 40.19 5.51 9.19
CA SER A 755 40.34 4.50 8.14
C SER A 755 39.30 4.72 7.05
N LEU A 756 39.76 4.93 5.82
CA LEU A 756 38.91 5.26 4.67
C LEU A 756 39.04 4.19 3.58
N THR A 757 37.91 3.78 3.02
CA THR A 757 37.85 2.91 1.83
C THR A 757 36.73 3.38 0.91
N ALA A 758 36.98 3.44 -0.40
CA ALA A 758 36.00 3.95 -1.37
C ALA A 758 35.39 5.30 -0.93
N VAL A 759 36.26 6.26 -0.60
CA VAL A 759 35.90 7.64 -0.29
C VAL A 759 36.61 8.51 -1.31
N GLU A 760 35.85 9.22 -2.13
CA GLU A 760 36.37 9.98 -3.26
C GLU A 760 36.72 11.42 -2.88
N GLN A 761 36.11 11.96 -1.83
CA GLN A 761 36.30 13.35 -1.43
C GLN A 761 36.62 13.51 0.07
N LEU A 762 37.62 14.33 0.36
CA LEU A 762 37.89 14.90 1.68
C LEU A 762 37.62 16.39 1.61
N ASP A 763 36.55 16.83 2.27
CA ASP A 763 36.19 18.24 2.40
C ASP A 763 36.70 18.75 3.75
N ILE A 764 37.54 19.78 3.75
CA ILE A 764 38.11 20.35 4.97
C ILE A 764 37.54 21.73 5.24
N ASP A 765 37.48 22.09 6.51
CA ASP A 765 37.10 23.40 7.00
C ASP A 765 37.92 23.64 8.28
N GLY A 766 38.77 24.67 8.28
CA GLY A 766 39.74 25.00 9.31
C GLY A 766 41.08 24.24 9.23
N GLY A 767 41.76 24.12 10.37
CA GLY A 767 43.06 23.44 10.46
C GLY A 767 42.91 21.93 10.67
N ILE A 768 43.19 21.13 9.64
CA ILE A 768 43.03 19.67 9.68
C ILE A 768 44.38 18.99 9.72
N THR A 769 44.61 18.09 10.68
CA THR A 769 45.79 17.22 10.73
C THR A 769 45.41 15.76 10.52
N VAL A 770 45.97 15.13 9.48
CA VAL A 770 45.82 13.71 9.17
C VAL A 770 47.17 13.05 8.99
N SER A 771 47.20 11.72 9.10
CA SER A 771 48.42 10.96 8.85
C SER A 771 48.66 10.78 7.35
N ALA A 772 49.93 10.83 6.91
CA ALA A 772 50.32 10.62 5.52
C ALA A 772 49.74 9.32 4.90
N ALA A 773 49.68 8.23 5.67
CA ALA A 773 49.11 6.96 5.21
C ALA A 773 47.63 7.01 4.77
N ILE A 774 46.88 8.07 5.11
CA ILE A 774 45.49 8.26 4.64
C ILE A 774 45.46 8.81 3.20
N LEU A 775 46.48 9.57 2.82
CA LEU A 775 46.55 10.33 1.57
C LEU A 775 47.60 9.77 0.60
N ASP A 776 48.53 8.94 1.07
CA ASP A 776 49.57 8.36 0.23
C ASP A 776 49.01 7.34 -0.77
N GLY A 777 49.29 7.56 -2.06
CA GLY A 777 48.91 6.65 -3.14
C GLY A 777 47.40 6.53 -3.42
N VAL A 778 46.57 7.40 -2.81
CA VAL A 778 45.12 7.45 -3.09
C VAL A 778 44.79 8.52 -4.12
N THR A 779 43.72 8.29 -4.88
CA THR A 779 43.14 9.27 -5.82
C THR A 779 41.90 9.88 -5.19
N MET A 780 42.12 10.86 -4.31
CA MET A 780 41.07 11.57 -3.57
C MET A 780 41.01 13.04 -4.01
N LEU A 781 39.82 13.61 -4.05
CA LEU A 781 39.58 15.03 -4.25
C LEU A 781 39.60 15.75 -2.90
N ILE A 782 40.53 16.68 -2.72
CA ILE A 782 40.58 17.58 -1.57
C ILE A 782 39.76 18.83 -1.89
N ALA A 783 38.78 19.13 -1.05
CA ALA A 783 37.90 20.29 -1.18
C ALA A 783 37.91 21.13 0.09
N ALA A 784 37.50 22.40 -0.05
CA ALA A 784 37.31 23.34 1.06
C ALA A 784 36.02 24.13 0.84
N THR A 785 34.87 23.53 1.15
CA THR A 785 33.54 24.02 0.71
C THR A 785 32.83 24.91 1.75
N ASP A 786 33.59 25.44 2.71
CA ASP A 786 33.08 26.11 3.94
C ASP A 786 32.38 27.46 3.73
N GLY A 787 32.57 28.12 2.57
CA GLY A 787 31.99 29.44 2.31
C GLY A 787 32.60 30.58 3.14
N ASP A 788 33.61 30.28 3.97
CA ASP A 788 34.56 31.27 4.47
C ASP A 788 35.62 31.50 3.39
N VAL A 789 36.39 32.59 3.49
CA VAL A 789 37.27 33.07 2.43
C VAL A 789 38.73 33.19 2.86
N ALA A 790 39.21 32.50 3.91
CA ALA A 790 40.65 32.38 4.12
C ALA A 790 41.12 31.34 5.17
N ASN A 791 42.07 30.50 4.74
CA ASN A 791 43.15 29.84 5.51
C ASN A 791 42.91 28.40 5.98
N ASP A 792 42.27 27.58 5.15
CA ASP A 792 42.25 26.15 5.45
C ASP A 792 43.66 25.56 5.33
N VAL A 793 44.06 24.77 6.33
CA VAL A 793 45.39 24.15 6.36
C VAL A 793 45.23 22.65 6.50
N LEU A 794 45.61 21.92 5.46
CA LEU A 794 45.75 20.47 5.52
C LEU A 794 47.17 20.11 5.96
N THR A 795 47.34 19.72 7.22
CA THR A 795 48.58 19.18 7.75
C THR A 795 48.64 17.67 7.55
N ILE A 796 49.59 17.22 6.76
CA ILE A 796 49.92 15.83 6.48
C ILE A 796 51.10 15.45 7.36
N LYS A 797 50.83 14.73 8.43
CA LYS A 797 51.85 14.28 9.38
C LYS A 797 52.47 12.98 8.89
N MET A 798 53.77 13.00 8.60
CA MET A 798 54.50 11.82 8.15
C MET A 798 54.49 10.75 9.24
N ASN A 799 54.11 9.53 8.87
CA ASN A 799 54.15 8.34 9.72
C ASN A 799 54.97 7.19 9.12
N ASP A 800 55.49 7.38 7.91
CA ASP A 800 56.46 6.54 7.22
C ASP A 800 57.49 7.45 6.54
N VAL A 801 58.54 6.89 5.94
CA VAL A 801 59.61 7.66 5.29
C VAL A 801 59.25 8.17 3.90
N ASP A 802 58.21 7.63 3.27
CA ASP A 802 57.81 7.98 1.92
C ASP A 802 56.40 8.62 1.92
N PHE A 803 56.23 9.70 1.17
CA PHE A 803 54.93 10.29 0.86
C PHE A 803 54.90 10.84 -0.56
N ASN A 804 53.84 10.52 -1.30
CA ASN A 804 53.64 11.04 -2.64
C ASN A 804 52.32 11.81 -2.77
N GLY A 805 52.37 13.13 -2.67
CA GLY A 805 51.24 14.04 -2.82
C GLY A 805 50.77 14.25 -4.27
N SER A 806 51.52 13.79 -5.27
CA SER A 806 51.21 14.06 -6.69
C SER A 806 49.94 13.39 -7.21
N SER A 807 49.40 12.40 -6.50
CA SER A 807 48.13 11.73 -6.87
C SER A 807 46.88 12.43 -6.33
N LEU A 808 47.05 13.41 -5.44
CA LEU A 808 45.94 14.16 -4.87
C LEU A 808 45.38 15.14 -5.92
N ALA A 809 44.06 15.17 -6.03
CA ALA A 809 43.35 16.16 -6.83
C ALA A 809 42.77 17.22 -5.91
N PHE A 810 42.67 18.47 -6.38
CA PHE A 810 42.11 19.56 -5.60
C PHE A 810 40.91 20.17 -6.33
N ALA A 811 39.81 20.35 -5.60
CA ALA A 811 38.63 21.03 -6.09
C ALA A 811 38.92 22.52 -6.33
N SER A 812 38.09 23.18 -7.14
CA SER A 812 38.21 24.63 -7.35
C SER A 812 37.89 25.46 -6.11
N SER A 813 37.23 24.86 -5.11
CA SER A 813 36.99 25.48 -3.82
C SER A 813 38.30 25.64 -3.03
N PHE A 814 39.25 24.72 -3.18
CA PHE A 814 40.55 24.78 -2.52
C PHE A 814 41.50 25.81 -3.19
N GLY A 815 41.78 26.89 -2.47
CA GLY A 815 42.64 28.01 -2.89
C GLY A 815 41.88 29.12 -3.62
N ALA A 816 40.54 29.13 -3.61
CA ALA A 816 39.74 30.14 -4.31
C ALA A 816 39.98 31.58 -3.82
N ALA A 817 40.42 31.75 -2.57
CA ALA A 817 40.80 33.03 -1.97
C ALA A 817 42.33 33.25 -1.86
N GLY A 818 43.15 32.27 -2.25
CA GLY A 818 44.61 32.40 -2.35
C GLY A 818 45.40 32.20 -1.05
N THR A 819 44.83 31.57 -0.02
CA THR A 819 45.52 31.34 1.27
C THR A 819 45.46 29.89 1.79
N ASP A 820 44.68 29.01 1.17
CA ASP A 820 44.64 27.60 1.60
C ASP A 820 45.95 26.91 1.23
N SER A 821 46.45 26.06 2.12
CA SER A 821 47.78 25.49 1.99
C SER A 821 47.83 24.04 2.48
N VAL A 822 48.83 23.33 1.99
CA VAL A 822 49.16 21.99 2.45
C VAL A 822 50.46 22.07 3.25
N ALA A 823 50.49 21.50 4.44
CA ALA A 823 51.70 21.40 5.25
C ALA A 823 52.10 19.93 5.36
N ILE A 824 53.29 19.56 4.92
CA ILE A 824 53.84 18.20 5.04
C ILE A 824 54.88 18.22 6.17
N ASP A 825 54.54 17.60 7.30
CA ASP A 825 55.35 17.59 8.52
C ASP A 825 56.06 16.24 8.70
N GLY A 826 57.31 16.20 8.26
CA GLY A 826 58.29 15.11 8.45
C GLY A 826 59.27 15.35 9.59
N SER A 827 59.11 16.40 10.39
CA SER A 827 60.09 16.81 11.41
C SER A 827 60.31 15.74 12.50
N ALA A 828 59.33 14.87 12.72
CA ALA A 828 59.37 13.78 13.69
C ALA A 828 60.17 12.54 13.24
N ILE A 829 60.55 12.45 11.96
CA ILE A 829 61.21 11.26 11.38
C ILE A 829 62.66 11.59 11.04
N ALA A 830 63.60 11.14 11.88
CA ALA A 830 65.04 11.39 11.69
C ALA A 830 65.74 10.50 10.62
N LEU A 831 64.98 9.63 9.95
CA LEU A 831 65.49 8.82 8.84
C LEU A 831 65.41 9.62 7.54
N ALA A 832 66.15 9.20 6.50
CA ALA A 832 65.99 9.76 5.17
C ALA A 832 64.55 9.58 4.66
N GLN A 833 63.92 10.67 4.24
CA GLN A 833 62.56 10.75 3.76
C GLN A 833 62.51 11.00 2.25
N THR A 834 61.52 10.42 1.57
CA THR A 834 61.20 10.73 0.17
C THR A 834 59.84 11.42 0.13
N ILE A 835 59.82 12.72 -0.15
CA ILE A 835 58.58 13.50 -0.18
C ILE A 835 58.39 14.08 -1.57
N THR A 836 57.21 13.87 -2.14
CA THR A 836 56.71 14.65 -3.27
C THR A 836 55.53 15.48 -2.76
N GLY A 837 55.58 16.79 -2.90
CA GLY A 837 54.46 17.66 -2.58
C GLY A 837 53.30 17.50 -3.56
N THR A 838 52.38 18.46 -3.51
CA THR A 838 51.10 18.44 -4.19
C THR A 838 51.12 19.35 -5.41
N SER A 839 49.93 19.64 -5.95
CA SER A 839 49.77 20.62 -7.03
C SER A 839 49.36 22.01 -6.50
N LYS A 840 49.53 22.22 -5.19
CA LYS A 840 49.13 23.41 -4.44
C LYS A 840 50.31 23.84 -3.58
N ASN A 841 50.26 25.06 -3.06
CA ASN A 841 51.30 25.61 -2.20
C ASN A 841 51.58 24.69 -1.00
N ASP A 842 52.78 24.13 -0.97
CA ASP A 842 53.21 23.21 0.06
C ASP A 842 54.18 23.88 1.04
N THR A 843 54.01 23.63 2.34
CA THR A 843 55.06 23.85 3.35
C THR A 843 55.62 22.49 3.75
N ILE A 844 56.83 22.18 3.31
CA ILE A 844 57.48 20.89 3.53
C ILE A 844 58.56 21.07 4.59
N THR A 845 58.46 20.33 5.70
CA THR A 845 59.48 20.31 6.75
C THR A 845 59.94 18.89 6.99
N THR A 846 61.24 18.62 6.88
CA THR A 846 61.83 17.32 7.21
C THR A 846 62.78 17.44 8.42
N SER A 847 63.69 16.48 8.64
CA SER A 847 64.40 16.31 9.92
C SER A 847 65.91 16.17 9.69
N SER A 848 66.60 15.29 10.42
CA SER A 848 68.04 15.08 10.26
C SER A 848 68.43 14.01 9.21
N GLY A 849 67.50 13.62 8.34
CA GLY A 849 67.70 12.61 7.31
C GLY A 849 68.43 13.18 6.09
N GLY A 850 68.98 12.34 5.22
CA GLY A 850 69.37 12.79 3.87
C GLY A 850 68.16 12.66 2.96
N ASP A 851 67.35 13.70 2.93
CA ASP A 851 65.99 13.70 2.42
C ASP A 851 65.96 13.96 0.91
N THR A 852 64.98 13.39 0.21
CA THR A 852 64.71 13.63 -1.21
C THR A 852 63.35 14.28 -1.35
N ILE A 853 63.33 15.56 -1.70
CA ILE A 853 62.13 16.40 -1.74
C ILE A 853 61.90 16.84 -3.18
N THR A 854 60.72 16.56 -3.71
CA THR A 854 60.19 17.19 -4.92
C THR A 854 59.08 18.13 -4.50
N ALA A 855 59.26 19.43 -4.75
CA ALA A 855 58.38 20.49 -4.27
C ALA A 855 56.94 20.27 -4.75
N GLY A 856 56.76 20.15 -6.06
CA GLY A 856 55.45 19.98 -6.66
C GLY A 856 55.19 21.09 -7.66
N GLU A 857 53.92 21.48 -7.78
CA GLU A 857 53.53 22.72 -8.45
C GLU A 857 52.90 23.63 -7.40
N GLY A 858 53.09 24.95 -7.52
CA GLY A 858 52.56 25.88 -6.52
C GLY A 858 53.69 26.69 -5.90
N ILE A 859 53.34 27.54 -4.95
CA ILE A 859 54.33 28.33 -4.20
C ILE A 859 54.77 27.52 -3.01
N ASP A 860 55.94 26.90 -3.09
CA ASP A 860 56.38 25.95 -2.06
C ASP A 860 57.40 26.56 -1.10
N THR A 861 57.37 26.12 0.15
CA THR A 861 58.36 26.47 1.18
C THR A 861 58.95 25.20 1.77
N ILE A 862 60.25 25.04 1.65
CA ILE A 862 60.95 23.79 1.99
C ILE A 862 61.99 24.07 3.08
N THR A 863 61.91 23.32 4.18
CA THR A 863 62.91 23.26 5.24
C THR A 863 63.37 21.82 5.37
N ALA A 864 64.49 21.47 4.72
CA ALA A 864 64.97 20.09 4.64
C ALA A 864 65.65 19.59 5.94
N GLY A 865 65.99 20.52 6.84
CA GLY A 865 66.62 20.18 8.11
C GLY A 865 68.11 19.89 7.94
N ALA A 866 68.63 18.91 8.68
CA ALA A 866 70.06 18.58 8.70
C ALA A 866 70.33 17.33 7.88
N GLY A 867 71.14 17.41 6.84
CA GLY A 867 71.42 16.26 6.01
C GLY A 867 72.01 16.70 4.69
N THR A 868 72.46 15.75 3.87
CA THR A 868 72.70 16.10 2.46
C THR A 868 71.41 15.82 1.72
N ASP A 869 70.61 16.86 1.54
CA ASP A 869 69.26 16.76 1.00
C ASP A 869 69.26 16.99 -0.51
N VAL A 870 68.31 16.38 -1.22
CA VAL A 870 68.10 16.54 -2.65
C VAL A 870 66.76 17.19 -2.87
N ILE A 871 66.77 18.44 -3.29
CA ILE A 871 65.57 19.27 -3.48
C ILE A 871 65.37 19.52 -4.97
N ASN A 872 64.16 19.23 -5.45
CA ASN A 872 63.77 19.41 -6.84
C ASN A 872 62.56 20.35 -6.95
N LEU A 873 62.80 21.54 -7.49
CA LEU A 873 61.83 22.61 -7.75
C LEU A 873 61.34 22.61 -9.21
N THR A 874 61.51 21.49 -9.92
CA THR A 874 61.14 21.45 -11.35
C THR A 874 59.62 21.38 -11.50
N GLU A 875 59.04 22.43 -12.08
CA GLU A 875 57.60 22.58 -12.30
C GLU A 875 57.26 22.86 -13.77
N THR A 876 55.97 22.75 -14.12
CA THR A 876 55.50 23.02 -15.49
C THR A 876 55.48 24.50 -15.84
N THR A 877 55.16 25.36 -14.87
CA THR A 877 55.08 26.81 -15.02
C THR A 877 55.75 27.47 -13.83
N SER A 878 56.88 28.15 -14.06
CA SER A 878 57.63 28.72 -12.94
C SER A 878 56.80 29.70 -12.10
N VAL A 879 56.63 29.39 -10.82
CA VAL A 879 56.12 30.26 -9.75
C VAL A 879 57.17 30.37 -8.63
N LEU A 880 56.82 30.98 -7.50
CA LEU A 880 57.79 31.29 -6.44
C LEU A 880 57.96 30.08 -5.52
N ASP A 881 59.15 29.50 -5.47
CA ASP A 881 59.53 28.56 -4.42
C ASP A 881 60.54 29.18 -3.43
N THR A 882 60.53 28.70 -2.19
CA THR A 882 61.46 29.14 -1.14
C THR A 882 62.13 27.92 -0.49
N VAL A 883 63.44 27.80 -0.63
CA VAL A 883 64.24 26.80 0.10
C VAL A 883 64.94 27.49 1.26
N VAL A 884 64.67 27.03 2.47
CA VAL A 884 65.29 27.52 3.69
C VAL A 884 66.61 26.80 3.93
N ILE A 885 67.71 27.55 3.92
CA ILE A 885 69.02 27.11 4.40
C ILE A 885 69.24 27.67 5.81
N ASP A 886 69.74 26.84 6.70
CA ASP A 886 69.99 27.18 8.11
C ASP A 886 71.39 26.69 8.47
N ASN A 887 72.28 27.61 8.81
CA ASN A 887 73.69 27.32 9.12
C ASN A 887 73.89 26.51 10.42
N SER A 888 72.82 26.28 11.19
CA SER A 888 72.83 25.39 12.35
C SER A 888 72.64 23.92 11.95
N ASN A 889 72.17 23.65 10.73
CA ASN A 889 71.99 22.31 10.20
C ASN A 889 73.32 21.76 9.65
N THR A 890 73.65 20.53 10.03
CA THR A 890 74.83 19.85 9.46
C THR A 890 74.44 19.13 8.19
N GLY A 891 74.90 19.61 7.03
CA GLY A 891 74.35 19.13 5.77
C GLY A 891 74.85 19.89 4.55
N VAL A 892 74.46 19.45 3.35
CA VAL A 892 74.63 20.24 2.11
C VAL A 892 73.43 19.96 1.21
N ASP A 893 72.63 20.97 0.91
CA ASP A 893 71.42 20.81 0.13
C ASP A 893 71.71 20.92 -1.37
N VAL A 894 71.26 19.93 -2.14
CA VAL A 894 71.42 19.90 -3.59
C VAL A 894 70.10 20.28 -4.24
N ILE A 895 70.03 21.52 -4.73
CA ILE A 895 68.82 22.12 -5.29
C ILE A 895 68.87 22.02 -6.83
N THR A 896 67.80 21.54 -7.42
CA THR A 896 67.59 21.46 -8.88
C THR A 896 66.28 22.16 -9.25
N GLY A 897 66.17 22.68 -10.47
CA GLY A 897 64.96 23.36 -10.95
C GLY A 897 64.87 24.86 -10.62
N PHE A 898 65.79 25.40 -9.81
CA PHE A 898 65.79 26.79 -9.37
C PHE A 898 65.78 27.82 -10.52
N THR A 899 64.71 28.60 -10.61
CA THR A 899 64.46 29.65 -11.59
C THR A 899 64.84 31.02 -11.05
N GLN A 900 65.92 31.58 -11.59
CA GLN A 900 66.43 32.89 -11.18
C GLN A 900 65.39 34.01 -11.43
N GLY A 901 65.29 34.94 -10.48
CA GLY A 901 64.36 36.05 -10.44
C GLY A 901 62.96 35.70 -9.92
N THR A 902 62.69 34.41 -9.67
CA THR A 902 61.39 33.92 -9.18
C THR A 902 61.58 33.17 -7.85
N ASP A 903 62.40 32.12 -7.85
CA ASP A 903 62.67 31.29 -6.66
C ASP A 903 63.62 31.97 -5.69
N LYS A 904 63.55 31.55 -4.43
CA LYS A 904 64.29 32.15 -3.32
C LYS A 904 65.03 31.12 -2.50
N ILE A 905 66.24 31.49 -2.12
CA ILE A 905 66.96 30.88 -1.01
C ILE A 905 66.72 31.76 0.22
N ALA A 906 66.08 31.19 1.23
CA ALA A 906 65.81 31.84 2.50
C ALA A 906 66.90 31.51 3.52
N HIS A 907 67.36 32.51 4.28
CA HIS A 907 68.28 32.31 5.40
C HIS A 907 67.84 33.12 6.62
N GLY A 908 68.27 32.70 7.81
CA GLY A 908 67.95 33.38 9.06
C GLY A 908 68.56 34.78 9.12
N ALA A 909 67.87 35.72 9.78
CA ALA A 909 68.37 37.08 10.03
C ALA A 909 69.63 37.13 10.91
N ASN A 910 69.96 36.04 11.60
CA ASN A 910 71.16 35.93 12.43
C ASN A 910 72.30 35.19 11.73
N ASP A 911 72.11 34.74 10.48
CA ASP A 911 73.12 33.98 9.74
C ASP A 911 74.17 34.90 9.10
N THR A 912 73.86 36.18 8.99
CA THR A 912 74.72 37.21 8.38
C THR A 912 74.95 38.34 9.38
N THR A 913 76.05 39.08 9.21
CA THR A 913 76.36 40.27 10.02
C THR A 913 75.55 41.49 9.59
N GLU A 914 75.02 41.49 8.37
CA GLU A 914 74.17 42.57 7.87
C GLU A 914 72.78 42.49 8.50
N THR A 915 72.27 43.63 8.99
CA THR A 915 71.01 43.65 9.76
C THR A 915 69.78 43.81 8.88
N THR A 916 69.68 43.00 7.83
CA THR A 916 68.54 43.01 6.92
C THR A 916 67.29 42.49 7.65
N ALA A 917 66.20 43.25 7.61
CA ALA A 917 64.97 42.84 8.29
C ALA A 917 64.31 41.65 7.58
N ALA A 918 63.71 40.74 8.35
CA ALA A 918 62.98 39.59 7.83
C ALA A 918 61.92 39.96 6.78
N SER A 919 61.69 39.05 5.85
CA SER A 919 60.86 39.16 4.65
C SER A 919 61.37 40.15 3.59
N ASN A 920 62.52 40.81 3.79
CA ASN A 920 63.15 41.62 2.75
C ASN A 920 64.13 40.79 1.91
N PRO A 921 64.34 41.15 0.63
CA PRO A 921 65.43 40.61 -0.17
C PRO A 921 66.78 40.86 0.52
N SER A 922 67.66 39.86 0.48
CA SER A 922 69.00 39.96 1.07
C SER A 922 69.84 41.01 0.34
N VAL A 923 70.71 41.73 1.06
CA VAL A 923 71.67 42.66 0.46
C VAL A 923 72.70 41.86 -0.32
N PHE A 924 72.74 42.06 -1.64
CA PHE A 924 73.51 41.23 -2.57
C PHE A 924 74.61 42.03 -3.28
N ALA A 925 75.85 41.53 -3.23
CA ALA A 925 77.01 42.17 -3.84
C ALA A 925 77.75 41.23 -4.80
N SER A 926 77.69 41.53 -6.10
CA SER A 926 78.34 40.75 -7.17
C SER A 926 79.64 41.39 -7.65
N PHE A 927 80.70 40.59 -7.78
CA PHE A 927 82.02 41.06 -8.21
C PHE A 927 82.80 40.00 -9.01
N ALA A 928 83.90 40.45 -9.63
CA ALA A 928 84.85 39.61 -10.35
C ALA A 928 86.28 40.04 -10.01
N THR A 929 87.16 39.07 -9.78
CA THR A 929 88.59 39.31 -9.45
C THR A 929 89.48 38.21 -10.05
N ALA A 930 90.80 38.41 -10.06
CA ALA A 930 91.72 37.36 -10.50
C ALA A 930 91.84 36.25 -9.43
N LEU A 931 92.07 35.01 -9.88
CA LEU A 931 92.43 33.90 -8.99
C LEU A 931 93.74 34.21 -8.25
N GLY A 932 93.87 33.65 -7.05
CA GLY A 932 95.03 33.80 -6.18
C GLY A 932 96.21 32.94 -6.61
N THR A 933 97.31 33.06 -5.88
CA THR A 933 98.48 32.16 -6.01
C THR A 933 98.56 31.29 -4.77
N ALA A 934 98.92 30.01 -4.94
CA ALA A 934 98.97 29.06 -3.83
C ALA A 934 99.85 29.57 -2.68
N GLY A 935 99.33 29.50 -1.45
CA GLY A 935 99.99 29.96 -0.22
C GLY A 935 99.85 31.46 0.09
N ASN A 936 99.28 32.27 -0.82
CA ASN A 936 99.01 33.69 -0.60
C ASN A 936 97.55 33.92 -0.21
N ALA A 937 97.29 34.96 0.58
CA ALA A 937 95.93 35.40 0.89
C ALA A 937 95.34 36.19 -0.28
N LEU A 938 94.05 36.03 -0.54
CA LEU A 938 93.27 36.82 -1.48
C LEU A 938 92.51 37.91 -0.74
N ASP A 939 92.85 39.16 -1.03
CA ASP A 939 92.19 40.32 -0.43
C ASP A 939 91.22 40.95 -1.44
N TRP A 940 89.92 40.82 -1.18
CA TRP A 940 88.85 41.38 -2.01
C TRP A 940 88.33 42.72 -1.49
N SER A 941 88.84 43.23 -0.35
CA SER A 941 88.38 44.47 0.30
C SER A 941 88.54 45.74 -0.56
N ALA A 942 89.41 45.71 -1.57
CA ALA A 942 89.57 46.81 -2.51
C ALA A 942 88.62 46.72 -3.72
N THR A 943 88.09 45.53 -4.00
CA THR A 943 87.23 45.21 -5.14
C THR A 943 85.75 45.28 -4.75
N ILE A 944 85.44 44.75 -3.57
CA ILE A 944 84.17 44.90 -2.86
C ILE A 944 84.36 46.16 -2.02
N ALA A 945 83.66 47.26 -2.30
CA ALA A 945 83.89 48.48 -1.54
C ALA A 945 83.64 48.19 -0.04
N LEU A 946 84.60 48.48 0.85
CA LEU A 946 84.53 48.26 2.31
C LEU A 946 83.30 48.86 3.05
N THR A 947 82.40 49.54 2.33
CA THR A 947 81.12 50.06 2.83
C THR A 947 79.91 49.18 2.47
N ASP A 948 80.08 48.17 1.62
CA ASP A 948 79.02 47.24 1.21
C ASP A 948 79.00 46.07 2.21
N THR A 949 78.23 46.22 3.30
CA THR A 949 77.84 45.09 4.14
C THR A 949 76.73 44.34 3.41
N ALA A 950 77.05 43.16 2.88
CA ALA A 950 76.12 42.32 2.14
C ALA A 950 75.84 41.05 2.91
N ASP A 951 74.60 40.58 2.83
CA ASP A 951 74.19 39.25 3.27
C ASP A 951 74.82 38.17 2.38
N VAL A 952 74.88 38.45 1.07
CA VAL A 952 75.35 37.52 0.03
C VAL A 952 76.36 38.20 -0.88
N PHE A 953 77.56 37.62 -0.96
CA PHE A 953 78.61 37.97 -1.91
C PHE A 953 78.63 36.97 -3.07
N GLU A 954 78.63 37.46 -4.31
CA GLU A 954 78.71 36.61 -5.50
C GLU A 954 80.04 36.84 -6.23
N LEU A 955 80.84 35.78 -6.36
CA LEU A 955 82.06 35.77 -7.16
C LEU A 955 81.80 35.14 -8.52
N THR A 956 81.84 35.96 -9.57
CA THR A 956 81.59 35.54 -10.96
C THR A 956 82.84 35.08 -11.72
N THR A 957 84.00 35.06 -11.05
CA THR A 957 85.27 34.58 -11.63
C THR A 957 85.20 33.09 -11.92
N ALA A 958 85.66 32.69 -13.12
CA ALA A 958 85.85 31.28 -13.45
C ALA A 958 86.93 30.67 -12.55
N LEU A 959 86.53 29.67 -11.76
CA LEU A 959 87.42 28.93 -10.87
C LEU A 959 88.42 28.05 -11.63
N ASP A 960 89.49 27.64 -10.95
CA ASP A 960 90.44 26.68 -11.50
C ASP A 960 89.75 25.33 -11.77
N THR A 961 90.21 24.65 -12.81
CA THR A 961 89.73 23.33 -13.24
C THR A 961 90.49 22.17 -12.60
N ASP A 962 91.59 22.44 -11.89
CA ASP A 962 92.43 21.43 -11.22
C ASP A 962 91.69 20.75 -10.04
N VAL A 963 90.72 21.43 -9.43
CA VAL A 963 89.79 20.87 -8.44
C VAL A 963 88.36 20.95 -8.97
N THR A 964 87.55 19.93 -8.71
CA THR A 964 86.12 19.92 -9.02
C THR A 964 85.32 20.02 -7.73
N LEU A 965 84.54 21.08 -7.60
CA LEU A 965 83.58 21.26 -6.51
C LEU A 965 82.40 20.28 -6.70
N THR A 966 81.89 19.79 -5.57
CA THR A 966 80.76 18.85 -5.45
C THR A 966 80.01 19.18 -4.15
N SER A 967 78.87 18.54 -3.89
CA SER A 967 78.17 18.65 -2.60
C SER A 967 78.96 18.09 -1.40
N SER A 968 80.10 17.44 -1.62
CA SER A 968 81.01 16.98 -0.55
C SER A 968 82.23 17.89 -0.36
N SER A 969 82.26 19.03 -1.05
CA SER A 969 83.41 19.92 -1.03
C SER A 969 83.51 20.69 0.29
N THR A 970 84.75 20.86 0.75
CA THR A 970 85.10 21.62 1.96
C THR A 970 85.69 22.98 1.59
N GLY A 971 85.77 23.91 2.54
CA GLY A 971 86.40 25.22 2.31
C GLY A 971 87.85 25.14 1.82
N ALA A 972 88.57 24.05 2.11
CA ALA A 972 89.91 23.80 1.55
C ALA A 972 89.87 23.59 0.03
N GLN A 973 88.87 22.87 -0.48
CA GLN A 973 88.69 22.67 -1.93
C GLN A 973 88.19 23.94 -2.62
N LEU A 974 87.39 24.77 -1.93
CA LEU A 974 87.09 26.12 -2.41
C LEU A 974 88.37 26.95 -2.55
N PHE A 975 89.26 26.92 -1.55
CA PHE A 975 90.52 27.68 -1.57
C PHE A 975 91.50 27.20 -2.63
N GLU A 976 91.49 25.90 -2.96
CA GLU A 976 92.20 25.36 -4.12
C GLU A 976 91.56 25.88 -5.43
N ALA A 977 90.23 25.91 -5.52
CA ALA A 977 89.51 26.38 -6.71
C ALA A 977 89.71 27.88 -6.97
N LEU A 978 90.02 28.64 -5.92
CA LEU A 978 90.31 30.08 -5.97
C LEU A 978 91.79 30.38 -6.28
N SER A 979 92.65 29.38 -6.39
CA SER A 979 94.07 29.51 -6.76
C SER A 979 94.24 29.25 -8.26
N SER A 980 95.12 29.98 -8.94
CA SER A 980 95.49 29.72 -10.34
C SER A 980 96.54 28.62 -10.52
N ASP A 981 96.97 28.01 -9.41
CA ASP A 981 97.96 26.94 -9.31
C ASP A 981 97.33 25.76 -8.54
N ALA A 982 97.82 24.52 -8.76
CA ALA A 982 97.41 23.28 -8.09
C ALA A 982 97.68 23.19 -6.55
N GLY A 983 97.40 24.26 -5.79
CA GLY A 983 97.52 24.33 -4.34
C GLY A 983 96.59 25.39 -3.76
N VAL A 984 96.33 25.34 -2.45
CA VAL A 984 95.36 26.23 -1.77
C VAL A 984 95.89 27.65 -1.56
N ILE A 985 95.03 28.67 -1.69
CA ILE A 985 95.28 30.00 -1.11
C ILE A 985 95.31 29.90 0.43
N SER A 986 95.92 30.87 1.12
CA SER A 986 96.04 30.81 2.59
C SER A 986 94.92 31.48 3.37
N ALA A 987 94.18 32.41 2.78
CA ALA A 987 93.03 33.09 3.40
C ALA A 987 92.25 33.88 2.34
N ILE A 988 91.02 34.28 2.65
CA ILE A 988 90.26 35.30 1.91
C ILE A 988 89.88 36.46 2.83
N THR A 989 89.83 37.68 2.31
CA THR A 989 89.32 38.87 3.02
C THR A 989 88.19 39.48 2.20
N ILE A 990 86.96 39.44 2.73
CA ILE A 990 85.74 39.85 2.02
C ILE A 990 85.12 41.13 2.61
N GLY A 991 85.41 41.45 3.88
CA GLY A 991 84.79 42.56 4.60
C GLY A 991 85.57 43.02 5.84
N ALA A 992 84.85 43.56 6.83
CA ALA A 992 85.39 43.95 8.12
C ALA A 992 85.63 42.72 9.03
N ALA A 993 86.36 42.89 10.14
CA ALA A 993 86.50 41.81 11.13
C ALA A 993 85.13 41.37 11.67
N THR A 994 84.96 40.06 11.88
CA THR A 994 83.72 39.38 12.32
C THR A 994 82.60 39.38 11.28
N THR A 995 82.93 39.29 9.98
CA THR A 995 81.90 39.18 8.94
C THR A 995 81.38 37.74 8.86
N ASP A 996 80.09 37.58 9.09
CA ASP A 996 79.27 36.42 8.71
C ASP A 996 78.49 36.77 7.44
N ALA A 997 78.63 35.97 6.38
CA ALA A 997 77.94 36.20 5.11
C ALA A 997 77.92 34.92 4.27
N TYR A 998 77.05 34.88 3.25
CA TYR A 998 77.09 33.83 2.24
C TYR A 998 78.00 34.23 1.07
N LEU A 999 78.83 33.30 0.58
CA LEU A 999 79.63 33.45 -0.63
C LEU A 999 79.15 32.47 -1.69
N VAL A 1000 78.71 32.99 -2.84
CA VAL A 1000 78.32 32.20 -3.99
C VAL A 1000 79.46 32.16 -5.02
N VAL A 1001 79.88 30.95 -5.39
CA VAL A 1001 80.86 30.71 -6.46
C VAL A 1001 80.32 29.73 -7.50
N TYR A 1002 80.94 29.69 -8.68
CA TYR A 1002 80.42 28.90 -9.79
C TYR A 1002 81.43 27.92 -10.37
N GLN A 1003 80.97 26.69 -10.64
CA GLN A 1003 81.73 25.71 -11.42
C GLN A 1003 80.78 24.71 -12.11
N ASN A 1004 81.10 24.29 -13.33
CA ASN A 1004 80.37 23.25 -14.07
C ASN A 1004 78.85 23.50 -14.17
N SER A 1005 78.45 24.77 -14.35
CA SER A 1005 77.04 25.21 -14.41
C SER A 1005 76.25 25.02 -13.12
N ASN A 1006 76.92 25.01 -11.97
CA ASN A 1006 76.29 25.01 -10.65
C ASN A 1006 76.78 26.23 -9.85
N ALA A 1007 75.89 26.77 -9.00
CA ALA A 1007 76.23 27.73 -7.97
C ALA A 1007 76.47 26.97 -6.65
N TYR A 1008 77.56 27.29 -5.96
CA TYR A 1008 77.89 26.74 -4.64
C TYR A 1008 77.75 27.88 -3.64
N VAL A 1009 76.82 27.73 -2.69
CA VAL A 1009 76.50 28.71 -1.65
C VAL A 1009 77.24 28.29 -0.38
N TRP A 1010 78.25 29.07 -0.02
CA TRP A 1010 79.09 28.82 1.15
C TRP A 1010 78.71 29.77 2.27
N HIS A 1011 78.55 29.29 3.49
CA HIS A 1011 78.53 30.15 4.67
C HIS A 1011 79.96 30.44 5.11
N ILE A 1012 80.23 31.71 5.35
CA ILE A 1012 81.51 32.20 5.86
C ILE A 1012 81.23 32.77 7.24
N SER A 1013 81.96 32.27 8.24
CA SER A 1013 81.89 32.80 9.59
C SER A 1013 83.27 33.15 10.12
N GLU A 1014 83.58 34.46 10.17
CA GLU A 1014 84.89 34.91 10.66
C GLU A 1014 84.97 34.87 12.19
N GLY A 1015 85.72 33.92 12.74
CA GLY A 1015 85.87 33.73 14.18
C GLY A 1015 86.94 34.62 14.84
N ASP A 1016 87.73 35.37 14.06
CA ASP A 1016 88.87 36.17 14.53
C ASP A 1016 88.71 37.68 14.25
N THR A 1017 89.51 38.48 14.94
CA THR A 1017 89.57 39.95 14.85
C THR A 1017 90.39 40.47 13.66
N ALA A 1018 90.85 39.60 12.76
CA ALA A 1018 91.90 39.89 11.78
C ALA A 1018 91.43 40.26 10.35
N ALA A 1019 90.12 40.30 10.07
CA ALA A 1019 89.54 40.49 8.73
C ALA A 1019 90.06 39.46 7.70
N SER A 1020 90.28 38.21 8.12
CA SER A 1020 90.79 37.14 7.25
C SER A 1020 90.15 35.78 7.59
N VAL A 1021 89.47 35.19 6.62
CA VAL A 1021 88.75 33.92 6.73
C VAL A 1021 89.66 32.78 6.28
N GLN A 1022 89.77 31.74 7.10
CA GLN A 1022 90.50 30.50 6.83
C GLN A 1022 89.59 29.44 6.20
N SER A 1023 90.18 28.41 5.60
CA SER A 1023 89.42 27.36 4.90
C SER A 1023 88.52 26.51 5.80
N ASP A 1024 88.77 26.49 7.12
CA ASP A 1024 87.96 25.79 8.13
C ASP A 1024 86.81 26.64 8.70
N GLU A 1025 86.79 27.94 8.37
CA GLU A 1025 85.73 28.90 8.69
C GLU A 1025 84.71 29.05 7.55
N VAL A 1026 84.84 28.21 6.51
CA VAL A 1026 83.98 28.22 5.32
C VAL A 1026 83.33 26.86 5.17
N THR A 1027 82.00 26.86 5.21
CA THR A 1027 81.17 25.66 5.13
C THR A 1027 80.27 25.75 3.90
N LEU A 1028 80.06 24.62 3.22
CA LEU A 1028 79.17 24.57 2.07
C LEU A 1028 77.77 24.32 2.62
N GLU A 1029 76.79 25.12 2.22
CA GLU A 1029 75.40 24.99 2.71
C GLU A 1029 74.50 24.45 1.60
N ALA A 1030 74.67 24.94 0.38
CA ALA A 1030 73.85 24.49 -0.74
C ALA A 1030 74.60 24.46 -2.08
N VAL A 1031 74.15 23.59 -2.96
CA VAL A 1031 74.55 23.50 -4.37
C VAL A 1031 73.31 23.66 -5.23
N ILE A 1032 73.24 24.76 -5.99
CA ILE A 1032 72.14 25.03 -6.92
C ILE A 1032 72.58 24.64 -8.33
N ASN A 1033 71.99 23.57 -8.86
CA ASN A 1033 72.32 23.03 -10.16
C ASN A 1033 71.68 23.83 -11.30
N GLY A 1034 72.43 24.00 -12.40
CA GLY A 1034 71.92 24.65 -13.61
C GLY A 1034 72.03 26.18 -13.63
N VAL A 1035 72.68 26.79 -12.62
CA VAL A 1035 72.88 28.24 -12.51
C VAL A 1035 74.25 28.65 -13.06
N SER A 1036 74.25 29.61 -13.99
CA SER A 1036 75.48 30.17 -14.56
C SER A 1036 75.98 31.38 -13.75
N ALA A 1037 77.28 31.65 -13.82
CA ALA A 1037 77.87 32.79 -13.11
C ALA A 1037 77.20 34.12 -13.47
N GLY A 1038 76.82 34.91 -12.47
CA GLY A 1038 76.16 36.22 -12.64
C GLY A 1038 74.66 36.12 -12.94
N ALA A 1039 74.06 34.93 -12.86
CA ALA A 1039 72.62 34.75 -13.08
C ALA A 1039 71.77 35.06 -11.85
N LEU A 1040 72.35 34.99 -10.64
CA LEU A 1040 71.65 35.29 -9.39
C LEU A 1040 71.63 36.79 -9.11
N ALA A 1041 70.61 37.25 -8.38
CA ALA A 1041 70.40 38.63 -7.99
C ALA A 1041 69.83 38.75 -6.56
N ALA A 1042 69.72 39.99 -6.06
CA ALA A 1042 69.17 40.26 -4.72
C ALA A 1042 67.76 39.68 -4.49
N GLY A 1043 66.95 39.53 -5.55
CA GLY A 1043 65.61 38.96 -5.45
C GLY A 1043 65.57 37.45 -5.20
N ASP A 1044 66.68 36.75 -5.42
CA ASP A 1044 66.81 35.29 -5.29
C ASP A 1044 67.19 34.84 -3.88
N PHE A 1045 67.46 35.80 -2.99
CA PHE A 1045 67.77 35.56 -1.59
C PHE A 1045 66.84 36.39 -0.72
N VAL A 1046 66.34 35.79 0.35
CA VAL A 1046 65.43 36.46 1.28
C VAL A 1046 65.82 36.17 2.72
N VAL A 1047 65.68 37.17 3.57
CA VAL A 1047 65.88 36.99 5.01
C VAL A 1047 64.58 36.52 5.65
N ILE A 1048 64.63 35.47 6.45
CA ILE A 1048 63.51 35.01 7.27
C ILE A 1048 63.77 35.26 8.76
N ALA A 1049 62.70 35.23 9.54
CA ALA A 1049 62.69 35.67 10.94
C ALA A 1049 63.39 34.69 11.90
#